data_AF-A0A661VL40-F1
#
_entry.id   AF-A0A661VL40-F1
#
_cell.length_a   1.000
_cell.length_b   1.000
_cell.length_c   1.000
_cell.angle_alpha   90.00
_cell.angle_beta   90.00
_cell.angle_gamma   90.00
#
_symmetry.space_group_name_H-M   'P 1'
#
loop_
_entity.id
_entity.type
_entity.pdbx_description
1 polymer ?
#
loop_
_entity_poly.entity_id
_entity_poly.type
_entity_poly.pdbx_seq_one_letter_code
_entity_poly.pdbx_strand_id
1 'polypeptide(L)'
;MASWNEPKYLFGFHEPGGEKVMVEKGKIGWLLFTEALGHNPNDQSGHDYTAWSKQGFGIIVRLNHGYGSAGTIPLPSEYDNFARRCGNFVEHSPGAHIWIIGNEMNHGQERPNGQPITPQLYAECFKKCRAEIRRRSGHEQDRVVVGPVAPWNIQTAYPGNESGDWIRYFTDILRLLRGQCDGIGLHTYTHGTKPELVFSDEKMGPPYQNRYYHFRAYRDLMNAIPAAMRDLPVYITETDQDDPWADVNSGWVRNAYKEIHDWNLIPGHQQIRCLLLYRWPKYDKWYIEGKRGVIEDFKQAMDHEYVWYERAIPEYRVNFLSHTVPAEIRAGEVVSVTFRLRNEGSKTWVARGNNPVRLGFHWYLNGQTVLVREDYRGTLPQNVAPRQEVTITTKVMAPDTPGRYVLQWDLVEEGVTWFSARGSRPLELQVEVKPALEILINNVRVKVPFLTLYTKLGASVCGLPIAKEITRDGKRVQYFEKVAMEEYAPGQARLIDIGREAFQLQKTIADLQARLATLRDKVADLQAENTELKRQVELLMTSSVPIKIPRPNIQDITDTLPTHETNKYETRSLDDIQYLIIHHSAISGTVGPEAIARWHVKQLNWPGIGYHFVIAPDGTIYQTNKLETISFHARQANPVSIGICFAGNFTNDVPTPEQLASGAQLCAYLLQEFGLTRDAIHGHCDFVNTQCPGLQWASGQKWRDMLMNKIEEVQEQVQTTVAKPLYHYVLFWQHPDQEERWAKEDWEGAIKYIEAFLPTCGFSVDDAKHARYVTIIGGPLGVDKKAEQMLRDAGCKVERIAGKTPAGTARKLNSMAKKGQRFITPGFG
;
A
#
# COMPACT_ATOMS: atom_id res chain seq x y z
N MET A 1 11.42 -16.08 14.39
CA MET A 1 10.23 -16.29 15.23
C MET A 1 10.34 -17.71 15.77
N ALA A 2 10.34 -17.91 17.10
CA ALA A 2 10.26 -19.26 17.64
C ALA A 2 8.90 -19.85 17.20
N SER A 3 8.91 -20.88 16.35
CA SER A 3 7.70 -21.65 16.10
C SER A 3 7.45 -22.49 17.34
N TRP A 4 6.60 -22.00 18.24
CA TRP A 4 6.09 -22.81 19.34
C TRP A 4 5.32 -23.96 18.71
N ASN A 5 5.92 -25.15 18.72
CA ASN A 5 5.45 -26.32 17.99
C ASN A 5 4.23 -26.88 18.73
N GLU A 6 3.06 -26.27 18.52
CA GLU A 6 1.83 -26.65 19.21
C GLU A 6 1.37 -28.06 18.80
N PRO A 7 0.85 -28.86 19.73
CA PRO A 7 0.31 -30.18 19.41
C PRO A 7 -0.86 -30.05 18.44
N LYS A 8 -0.83 -30.80 17.34
CA LYS A 8 -1.93 -30.85 16.36
C LYS A 8 -3.18 -31.57 16.89
N TYR A 9 -3.03 -32.45 17.87
CA TYR A 9 -4.13 -33.26 18.41
C TYR A 9 -4.99 -32.45 19.36
N LEU A 10 -6.31 -32.69 19.34
CA LEU A 10 -7.26 -31.98 20.21
C LEU A 10 -7.21 -32.45 21.68
N PHE A 11 -6.65 -33.63 21.91
CA PHE A 11 -6.69 -34.35 23.18
C PHE A 11 -6.03 -33.60 24.33
N GLY A 12 -6.59 -33.70 25.53
CA GLY A 12 -5.91 -33.19 26.72
C GLY A 12 -6.71 -33.33 28.01
N PHE A 13 -6.05 -32.95 29.11
CA PHE A 13 -6.62 -32.98 30.45
C PHE A 13 -6.48 -31.63 31.15
N HIS A 14 -7.47 -31.34 31.99
CA HIS A 14 -7.36 -30.35 33.04
C HIS A 14 -6.63 -30.97 34.24
N GLU A 15 -5.50 -30.35 34.62
CA GLU A 15 -4.45 -30.84 35.52
C GLU A 15 -3.64 -32.06 35.00
N PRO A 16 -2.35 -32.19 35.38
CA PRO A 16 -1.51 -33.31 35.00
C PRO A 16 -1.85 -34.61 35.77
N GLY A 17 -1.26 -35.71 35.30
CA GLY A 17 -1.35 -37.08 35.82
C GLY A 17 -1.87 -38.07 34.78
N GLY A 18 -2.57 -37.61 33.75
CA GLY A 18 -3.16 -38.41 32.68
C GLY A 18 -2.35 -38.50 31.39
N GLU A 19 -1.28 -37.70 31.28
CA GLU A 19 -0.49 -37.52 30.07
C GLU A 19 0.13 -38.81 29.55
N LYS A 20 0.43 -39.78 30.43
CA LYS A 20 0.98 -41.08 30.05
C LYS A 20 0.07 -41.80 29.05
N VAL A 21 -1.24 -41.63 29.17
CA VAL A 21 -2.22 -42.24 28.25
C VAL A 21 -2.04 -41.71 26.82
N MET A 22 -1.73 -40.41 26.66
CA MET A 22 -1.44 -39.78 25.36
C MET A 22 -0.07 -40.20 24.82
N VAL A 23 0.95 -40.29 25.69
CA VAL A 23 2.29 -40.77 25.31
C VAL A 23 2.23 -42.21 24.79
N GLU A 24 1.53 -43.11 25.50
CA GLU A 24 1.37 -44.52 25.11
C GLU A 24 0.70 -44.69 23.74
N LYS A 25 -0.22 -43.80 23.37
CA LYS A 25 -0.88 -43.79 22.06
C LYS A 25 -0.08 -43.06 20.97
N GLY A 26 1.01 -42.37 21.33
CA GLY A 26 1.76 -41.51 20.40
C GLY A 26 0.96 -40.29 19.92
N LYS A 27 -0.03 -39.85 20.70
CA LYS A 27 -0.96 -38.76 20.37
C LYS A 27 -0.77 -37.62 21.37
N ILE A 28 0.37 -36.95 21.30
CA ILE A 28 0.70 -35.85 22.20
C ILE A 28 -0.27 -34.68 21.99
N GLY A 29 -0.91 -34.26 23.08
CA GLY A 29 -1.92 -33.22 23.11
C GLY A 29 -1.58 -32.13 24.12
N TRP A 30 -2.57 -31.75 24.93
CA TRP A 30 -2.55 -30.54 25.75
C TRP A 30 -2.71 -30.84 27.24
N LEU A 31 -2.10 -30.00 28.07
CA LEU A 31 -2.27 -30.01 29.52
C LEU A 31 -2.55 -28.60 30.00
N LEU A 32 -3.57 -28.47 30.86
CA LEU A 32 -3.82 -27.23 31.57
C LEU A 32 -3.41 -27.35 33.04
N PHE A 33 -2.76 -26.31 33.54
CA PHE A 33 -2.41 -26.15 34.96
C PHE A 33 -3.18 -24.96 35.52
N THR A 34 -3.64 -25.07 36.77
CA THR A 34 -4.24 -23.92 37.44
C THR A 34 -3.42 -23.45 38.63
N GLU A 35 -3.10 -22.16 38.64
CA GLU A 35 -2.23 -21.53 39.62
C GLU A 35 -2.97 -20.43 40.37
N ALA A 36 -2.94 -20.49 41.71
CA ALA A 36 -3.49 -19.46 42.58
C ALA A 36 -2.36 -18.57 43.11
N LEU A 37 -2.20 -17.39 42.52
CA LEU A 37 -1.01 -16.57 42.69
C LEU A 37 -1.09 -15.58 43.86
N GLY A 38 -2.29 -15.25 44.34
CA GLY A 38 -2.51 -14.05 45.15
C GLY A 38 -2.18 -12.78 44.36
N HIS A 39 -1.89 -11.67 45.06
CA HIS A 39 -1.57 -10.38 44.43
C HIS A 39 -0.29 -9.75 44.97
N ASN A 40 0.55 -10.46 45.75
CA ASN A 40 1.78 -9.87 46.28
C ASN A 40 2.77 -9.51 45.13
N PRO A 41 3.05 -8.21 44.87
CA PRO A 41 3.86 -7.81 43.73
C PRO A 41 5.36 -8.15 43.90
N ASN A 42 5.77 -8.54 45.11
CA ASN A 42 7.15 -8.92 45.42
C ASN A 42 7.40 -10.43 45.42
N ASP A 43 6.34 -11.24 45.26
CA ASP A 43 6.48 -12.68 45.15
C ASP A 43 7.06 -13.05 43.76
N GLN A 44 8.20 -13.73 43.79
CA GLN A 44 8.98 -14.16 42.61
C GLN A 44 8.88 -15.67 42.37
N SER A 45 7.98 -16.37 43.07
CA SER A 45 7.78 -17.80 42.83
C SER A 45 7.11 -18.06 41.48
N GLY A 46 7.53 -19.15 40.84
CA GLY A 46 7.00 -19.69 39.58
C GLY A 46 6.97 -21.22 39.60
N HIS A 47 6.60 -21.84 38.48
CA HIS A 47 6.49 -23.29 38.32
C HIS A 47 7.19 -23.72 37.02
N ASP A 48 8.10 -24.69 37.12
CA ASP A 48 8.77 -25.28 35.96
C ASP A 48 7.89 -26.33 35.24
N TYR A 49 7.43 -25.99 34.04
CA TYR A 49 6.63 -26.86 33.16
C TYR A 49 7.48 -27.58 32.10
N THR A 50 8.81 -27.45 32.16
CA THR A 50 9.74 -27.95 31.14
C THR A 50 9.66 -29.46 30.95
N ALA A 51 9.32 -30.21 32.00
CA ALA A 51 9.20 -31.67 31.94
C ALA A 51 8.14 -32.14 30.92
N TRP A 52 7.02 -31.42 30.79
CA TRP A 52 5.96 -31.75 29.84
C TRP A 52 6.19 -31.11 28.48
N SER A 53 6.60 -29.84 28.42
CA SER A 53 6.83 -29.16 27.14
C SER A 53 7.97 -29.78 26.33
N LYS A 54 9.03 -30.31 26.96
CA LYS A 54 10.08 -31.08 26.26
C LYS A 54 9.57 -32.38 25.63
N GLN A 55 8.48 -32.94 26.14
CA GLN A 55 7.81 -34.11 25.54
C GLN A 55 6.86 -33.71 24.40
N GLY A 56 6.74 -32.41 24.10
CA GLY A 56 5.90 -31.87 23.03
C GLY A 56 4.47 -31.53 23.46
N PHE A 57 4.13 -31.61 24.76
CA PHE A 57 2.81 -31.21 25.23
C PHE A 57 2.61 -29.69 25.10
N GLY A 58 1.41 -29.31 24.69
CA GLY A 58 0.97 -27.92 24.71
C GLY A 58 0.59 -27.55 26.13
N ILE A 59 1.31 -26.59 26.72
CA ILE A 59 1.11 -26.18 28.11
C ILE A 59 0.30 -24.90 28.16
N ILE A 60 -0.86 -25.00 28.80
CA ILE A 60 -1.75 -23.87 29.10
C ILE A 60 -1.76 -23.67 30.60
N VAL A 61 -1.59 -22.44 31.07
CA VAL A 61 -1.58 -22.15 32.51
C VAL A 61 -2.62 -21.09 32.82
N ARG A 62 -3.57 -21.40 33.69
CA ARG A 62 -4.61 -20.50 34.16
C ARG A 62 -4.15 -19.81 35.43
N LEU A 63 -3.94 -18.51 35.34
CA LEU A 63 -3.48 -17.63 36.41
C LEU A 63 -4.70 -17.02 37.12
N ASN A 64 -4.96 -17.51 38.32
CA ASN A 64 -6.00 -17.01 39.21
C ASN A 64 -5.36 -16.19 40.34
N HIS A 65 -6.06 -15.18 40.82
CA HIS A 65 -5.75 -14.54 42.09
C HIS A 65 -6.00 -15.50 43.26
N GLY A 66 -7.14 -16.18 43.25
CA GLY A 66 -7.52 -17.20 44.21
C GLY A 66 -8.88 -17.78 43.87
N TYR A 67 -9.53 -18.42 44.84
CA TYR A 67 -10.87 -19.01 44.71
C TYR A 67 -11.78 -18.58 45.86
N GLY A 68 -13.08 -18.77 45.69
CA GLY A 68 -14.07 -18.41 46.70
C GLY A 68 -14.04 -16.92 47.00
N SER A 69 -13.96 -16.53 48.28
CA SER A 69 -13.96 -15.10 48.67
C SER A 69 -12.75 -14.32 48.18
N ALA A 70 -11.63 -14.98 47.85
CA ALA A 70 -10.49 -14.30 47.21
C ALA A 70 -10.82 -13.86 45.78
N GLY A 71 -11.67 -14.62 45.07
CA GLY A 71 -12.03 -14.40 43.68
C GLY A 71 -10.93 -14.75 42.67
N THR A 72 -11.35 -15.11 41.46
CA THR A 72 -10.47 -15.47 40.34
C THR A 72 -9.57 -14.31 39.89
N ILE A 73 -10.05 -13.07 40.05
CA ILE A 73 -9.27 -11.83 40.00
C ILE A 73 -9.57 -11.03 41.28
N PRO A 74 -8.67 -10.17 41.76
CA PRO A 74 -8.89 -9.47 43.03
C PRO A 74 -9.87 -8.31 42.86
N LEU A 75 -10.07 -7.52 43.92
CA LEU A 75 -10.78 -6.24 43.81
C LEU A 75 -10.00 -5.25 42.92
N PRO A 76 -10.67 -4.26 42.29
CA PRO A 76 -10.02 -3.35 41.35
C PRO A 76 -8.83 -2.57 41.92
N SER A 77 -8.81 -2.30 43.23
CA SER A 77 -7.69 -1.64 43.91
C SER A 77 -6.39 -2.43 43.83
N GLU A 78 -6.45 -3.74 43.60
CA GLU A 78 -5.30 -4.65 43.58
C GLU A 78 -4.90 -5.11 42.18
N TYR A 79 -5.53 -4.61 41.10
CA TYR A 79 -5.23 -5.06 39.74
C TYR A 79 -3.77 -4.84 39.33
N ASP A 80 -3.14 -3.73 39.75
CA ASP A 80 -1.73 -3.48 39.45
C ASP A 80 -0.80 -4.44 40.20
N ASN A 81 -1.15 -4.78 41.43
CA ASN A 81 -0.39 -5.72 42.26
C ASN A 81 -0.51 -7.15 41.70
N PHE A 82 -1.72 -7.56 41.31
CA PHE A 82 -1.96 -8.85 40.65
C PHE A 82 -1.28 -8.95 39.28
N ALA A 83 -1.32 -7.89 38.47
CA ALA A 83 -0.64 -7.87 37.18
C ALA A 83 0.89 -8.05 37.36
N ARG A 84 1.50 -7.37 38.33
CA ARG A 84 2.92 -7.57 38.68
C ARG A 84 3.19 -9.00 39.13
N ARG A 85 2.32 -9.58 39.96
CA ARG A 85 2.43 -10.96 40.41
C ARG A 85 2.39 -11.94 39.24
N CYS A 86 1.48 -11.74 38.28
CA CYS A 86 1.41 -12.53 37.04
C CYS A 86 2.73 -12.41 36.26
N GLY A 87 3.24 -11.19 36.08
CA GLY A 87 4.54 -10.94 35.42
C GLY A 87 5.71 -11.67 36.09
N ASN A 88 5.80 -11.62 37.42
CA ASN A 88 6.85 -12.34 38.15
C ASN A 88 6.69 -13.86 38.02
N PHE A 89 5.45 -14.38 38.03
CA PHE A 89 5.18 -15.80 37.88
C PHE A 89 5.68 -16.31 36.53
N VAL A 90 5.28 -15.66 35.43
CA VAL A 90 5.64 -16.11 34.08
C VAL A 90 7.15 -16.08 33.84
N GLU A 91 7.83 -15.04 34.34
CA GLU A 91 9.28 -14.87 34.22
C GLU A 91 10.08 -16.00 34.91
N HIS A 92 9.48 -16.63 35.92
CA HIS A 92 10.06 -17.75 36.67
C HIS A 92 9.38 -19.09 36.36
N SER A 93 8.63 -19.19 35.27
CA SER A 93 7.87 -20.39 34.90
C SER A 93 8.23 -20.92 33.50
N PRO A 94 9.41 -21.52 33.33
CA PRO A 94 9.86 -22.01 32.03
C PRO A 94 8.98 -23.17 31.53
N GLY A 95 8.91 -23.33 30.21
CA GLY A 95 8.17 -24.42 29.57
C GLY A 95 6.69 -24.14 29.29
N ALA A 96 6.18 -22.97 29.67
CA ALA A 96 4.84 -22.49 29.30
C ALA A 96 4.93 -21.14 28.57
N HIS A 97 3.96 -20.90 27.67
CA HIS A 97 3.88 -19.65 26.88
C HIS A 97 2.42 -19.25 26.57
N ILE A 98 1.44 -19.93 27.18
CA ILE A 98 0.00 -19.68 27.03
C ILE A 98 -0.60 -19.48 28.41
N TRP A 99 -1.06 -18.25 28.68
CA TRP A 99 -1.49 -17.79 30.00
C TRP A 99 -2.94 -17.35 29.95
N ILE A 100 -3.84 -18.04 30.67
CA ILE A 100 -5.23 -17.64 30.82
C ILE A 100 -5.35 -16.73 32.05
N ILE A 101 -5.99 -15.57 31.92
CA ILE A 101 -6.23 -14.68 33.06
C ILE A 101 -7.64 -14.87 33.59
N GLY A 102 -7.73 -15.44 34.78
CA GLY A 102 -8.99 -15.71 35.47
C GLY A 102 -9.78 -16.90 34.91
N ASN A 103 -10.88 -17.19 35.58
CA ASN A 103 -11.78 -18.31 35.35
C ASN A 103 -13.22 -17.87 35.63
N GLU A 104 -14.14 -18.16 34.72
CA GLU A 104 -15.58 -18.11 34.97
C GLU A 104 -16.06 -16.83 35.67
N MET A 105 -15.58 -15.69 35.20
CA MET A 105 -15.72 -14.40 35.88
C MET A 105 -17.18 -13.95 36.10
N ASN A 106 -18.12 -14.50 35.34
CA ASN A 106 -19.56 -14.29 35.52
C ASN A 106 -20.19 -15.15 36.62
N HIS A 107 -19.49 -16.16 37.14
CA HIS A 107 -19.98 -17.07 38.17
C HIS A 107 -19.80 -16.49 39.57
N GLY A 108 -20.82 -16.61 40.43
CA GLY A 108 -20.82 -16.03 41.78
C GLY A 108 -19.71 -16.56 42.69
N GLN A 109 -19.27 -17.80 42.49
CA GLN A 109 -18.21 -18.45 43.28
C GLN A 109 -16.80 -17.90 42.99
N GLU A 110 -16.63 -17.25 41.84
CA GLU A 110 -15.34 -16.72 41.39
C GLU A 110 -15.15 -15.23 41.73
N ARG A 111 -16.11 -14.66 42.47
CA ARG A 111 -16.15 -13.23 42.75
C ARG A 111 -15.34 -12.86 44.01
N PRO A 112 -14.45 -11.86 43.92
CA PRO A 112 -13.76 -11.36 45.10
C PRO A 112 -14.77 -10.74 46.08
N ASN A 113 -14.88 -11.31 47.27
CA ASN A 113 -15.86 -10.94 48.30
C ASN A 113 -17.31 -10.89 47.78
N GLY A 114 -17.66 -11.78 46.83
CA GLY A 114 -18.99 -11.82 46.23
C GLY A 114 -19.33 -10.66 45.29
N GLN A 115 -18.40 -9.72 45.07
CA GLN A 115 -18.60 -8.55 44.21
C GLN A 115 -18.65 -8.96 42.72
N PRO A 116 -19.70 -8.61 41.96
CA PRO A 116 -19.80 -8.96 40.55
C PRO A 116 -18.62 -8.43 39.73
N ILE A 117 -18.01 -9.30 38.94
CA ILE A 117 -16.98 -8.91 37.98
C ILE A 117 -17.71 -8.55 36.67
N THR A 118 -17.92 -7.28 36.40
CA THR A 118 -18.51 -6.84 35.12
C THR A 118 -17.51 -7.00 33.96
N PRO A 119 -17.96 -7.01 32.69
CA PRO A 119 -17.06 -7.05 31.55
C PRO A 119 -15.99 -5.94 31.55
N GLN A 120 -16.35 -4.75 32.05
CA GLN A 120 -15.43 -3.61 32.18
C GLN A 120 -14.31 -3.90 33.19
N LEU A 121 -14.67 -4.40 34.37
CA LEU A 121 -13.71 -4.74 35.42
C LEU A 121 -12.76 -5.86 34.97
N TYR A 122 -13.31 -6.90 34.35
CA TYR A 122 -12.49 -7.98 33.80
C TYR A 122 -11.54 -7.47 32.71
N ALA A 123 -12.05 -6.72 31.73
CA ALA A 123 -11.23 -6.20 30.64
C ALA A 123 -10.11 -5.27 31.12
N GLU A 124 -10.32 -4.51 32.19
CA GLU A 124 -9.29 -3.69 32.83
C GLU A 124 -8.19 -4.56 33.44
N CYS A 125 -8.54 -5.50 34.32
CA CYS A 125 -7.60 -6.43 34.95
C CYS A 125 -6.80 -7.22 33.90
N PHE A 126 -7.49 -7.76 32.89
CA PHE A 126 -6.90 -8.51 31.80
C PHE A 126 -5.82 -7.72 31.06
N LYS A 127 -6.12 -6.47 30.68
CA LYS A 127 -5.17 -5.62 29.95
C LYS A 127 -3.93 -5.31 30.78
N LYS A 128 -4.08 -5.06 32.09
CA LYS A 128 -2.96 -4.85 33.01
C LYS A 128 -2.08 -6.10 33.10
N CYS A 129 -2.67 -7.27 33.33
CA CYS A 129 -1.94 -8.54 33.39
C CYS A 129 -1.21 -8.83 32.07
N ARG A 130 -1.89 -8.67 30.93
CA ARG A 130 -1.28 -8.88 29.61
C ARG A 130 -0.12 -7.94 29.33
N ALA A 131 -0.28 -6.65 29.64
CA ALA A 131 0.78 -5.66 29.44
C ALA A 131 2.01 -5.99 30.29
N GLU A 132 1.80 -6.42 31.54
CA GLU A 132 2.89 -6.74 32.44
C GLU A 132 3.62 -8.03 32.06
N ILE A 133 2.90 -9.09 31.64
CA ILE A 133 3.49 -10.34 31.11
C ILE A 133 4.37 -10.04 29.90
N ARG A 134 3.85 -9.28 28.92
CA ARG A 134 4.59 -8.98 27.69
C ARG A 134 5.77 -8.04 27.87
N ARG A 135 5.85 -7.34 29.00
CA ARG A 135 6.99 -6.49 29.35
C ARG A 135 8.15 -7.30 29.90
N ARG A 136 7.94 -8.57 30.30
CA ARG A 136 8.99 -9.45 30.81
C ARG A 136 9.87 -9.93 29.65
N SER A 137 11.17 -9.92 29.90
CA SER A 137 12.19 -10.30 28.90
C SER A 137 11.98 -11.77 28.51
N GLY A 138 11.84 -12.04 27.22
CA GLY A 138 11.63 -13.39 26.69
C GLY A 138 10.17 -13.84 26.64
N HIS A 139 9.23 -13.02 27.12
CA HIS A 139 7.78 -13.29 27.13
C HIS A 139 6.99 -12.30 26.26
N GLU A 140 7.66 -11.53 25.40
CA GLU A 140 7.04 -10.51 24.55
C GLU A 140 6.03 -11.11 23.54
N GLN A 141 6.23 -12.39 23.20
CA GLN A 141 5.42 -13.15 22.25
C GLN A 141 4.50 -14.19 22.91
N ASP A 142 4.44 -14.20 24.24
CA ASP A 142 3.55 -15.10 24.95
C ASP A 142 2.09 -14.78 24.65
N ARG A 143 1.26 -15.83 24.67
CA ARG A 143 -0.18 -15.72 24.43
C ARG A 143 -0.90 -15.48 25.74
N VAL A 144 -1.53 -14.33 25.86
CA VAL A 144 -2.42 -14.05 26.98
C VAL A 144 -3.86 -14.23 26.51
N VAL A 145 -4.52 -15.24 27.08
CA VAL A 145 -5.78 -15.82 26.64
C VAL A 145 -6.90 -15.37 27.56
N VAL A 146 -8.02 -14.96 26.95
CA VAL A 146 -9.24 -14.56 27.68
C VAL A 146 -9.75 -15.74 28.50
N GLY A 147 -10.04 -15.48 29.76
CA GLY A 147 -10.64 -16.41 30.71
C GLY A 147 -11.99 -16.93 30.20
N PRO A 148 -12.26 -18.23 30.35
CA PRO A 148 -13.53 -18.82 29.96
C PRO A 148 -14.69 -18.24 30.78
N VAL A 149 -15.84 -18.05 30.14
CA VAL A 149 -17.08 -17.63 30.79
C VAL A 149 -17.84 -18.89 31.20
N ALA A 150 -18.38 -18.92 32.42
CA ALA A 150 -19.24 -20.00 32.90
C ALA A 150 -20.49 -20.09 32.04
N PRO A 151 -20.69 -21.17 31.26
CA PRO A 151 -21.87 -21.31 30.42
C PRO A 151 -23.14 -21.39 31.28
N TRP A 152 -24.25 -20.89 30.75
CA TRP A 152 -25.58 -20.86 31.39
C TRP A 152 -25.71 -20.05 32.69
N ASN A 153 -24.61 -19.52 33.26
CA ASN A 153 -24.68 -18.75 34.49
C ASN A 153 -25.19 -17.31 34.25
N ILE A 154 -26.35 -17.01 34.84
CA ILE A 154 -27.05 -15.72 34.70
C ILE A 154 -26.89 -14.78 35.90
N GLN A 155 -25.94 -15.05 36.80
CA GLN A 155 -25.83 -14.35 38.08
C GLN A 155 -25.23 -12.94 37.93
N THR A 156 -24.63 -12.60 36.79
CA THR A 156 -23.92 -11.33 36.56
C THR A 156 -24.73 -10.42 35.62
N ALA A 157 -25.68 -9.68 36.19
CA ALA A 157 -26.41 -8.63 35.51
C ALA A 157 -25.71 -7.27 35.66
N TYR A 158 -25.79 -6.44 34.62
CA TYR A 158 -25.24 -5.08 34.57
C TYR A 158 -26.02 -4.24 33.55
N PRO A 159 -25.89 -2.90 33.53
CA PRO A 159 -26.63 -2.05 32.58
C PRO A 159 -26.40 -2.49 31.12
N GLY A 160 -27.49 -2.79 30.41
CA GLY A 160 -27.49 -3.32 29.04
C GLY A 160 -27.40 -4.85 28.92
N ASN A 161 -27.36 -5.58 30.05
CA ASN A 161 -27.49 -7.02 30.15
C ASN A 161 -28.19 -7.40 31.47
N GLU A 162 -29.39 -6.86 31.67
CA GLU A 162 -30.17 -7.00 32.91
C GLU A 162 -30.58 -8.44 33.19
N SER A 163 -30.68 -9.28 32.16
CA SER A 163 -30.97 -10.71 32.28
C SER A 163 -29.77 -11.52 32.78
N GLY A 164 -28.55 -11.01 32.63
CA GLY A 164 -27.32 -11.76 32.90
C GLY A 164 -27.00 -12.76 31.80
N ASP A 165 -27.40 -12.52 30.54
CA ASP A 165 -27.08 -13.39 29.41
C ASP A 165 -25.55 -13.55 29.30
N TRP A 166 -25.08 -14.77 29.53
CA TRP A 166 -23.67 -15.13 29.59
C TRP A 166 -22.98 -15.01 28.22
N ILE A 167 -23.71 -15.21 27.11
CA ILE A 167 -23.20 -14.93 25.76
C ILE A 167 -23.01 -13.43 25.55
N ARG A 168 -23.93 -12.62 26.09
CA ARG A 168 -23.79 -11.17 26.04
C ARG A 168 -22.61 -10.69 26.88
N TYR A 169 -22.43 -11.24 28.08
CA TYR A 169 -21.26 -11.00 28.94
C TYR A 169 -19.95 -11.28 28.21
N PHE A 170 -19.84 -12.46 27.58
CA PHE A 170 -18.69 -12.84 26.75
C PHE A 170 -18.45 -11.85 25.60
N THR A 171 -19.50 -11.51 24.85
CA THR A 171 -19.43 -10.56 23.74
C THR A 171 -18.92 -9.18 24.18
N ASP A 172 -19.42 -8.69 25.32
CA ASP A 172 -19.06 -7.38 25.85
C ASP A 172 -17.59 -7.35 26.33
N ILE A 173 -17.08 -8.44 26.93
CA ILE A 173 -15.64 -8.58 27.24
C ILE A 173 -14.81 -8.43 25.97
N LEU A 174 -15.08 -9.23 24.93
CA LEU A 174 -14.30 -9.21 23.70
C LEU A 174 -14.35 -7.84 23.03
N ARG A 175 -15.52 -7.18 23.03
CA ARG A 175 -15.67 -5.82 22.49
C ARG A 175 -14.83 -4.80 23.24
N LEU A 176 -14.72 -4.90 24.56
CA LEU A 176 -13.93 -4.00 25.40
C LEU A 176 -12.43 -4.23 25.23
N LEU A 177 -12.00 -5.47 24.97
CA LEU A 177 -10.60 -5.80 24.70
C LEU A 177 -10.11 -5.24 23.36
N ARG A 178 -10.99 -5.14 22.34
CA ARG A 178 -10.66 -4.58 21.01
C ARG A 178 -9.43 -5.24 20.37
N GLY A 179 -9.30 -6.56 20.50
CA GLY A 179 -8.21 -7.36 19.95
C GLY A 179 -6.93 -7.34 20.78
N GLN A 180 -6.95 -6.74 21.97
CA GLN A 180 -5.83 -6.79 22.92
C GLN A 180 -5.81 -8.10 23.72
N CYS A 181 -5.96 -9.24 23.04
CA CYS A 181 -5.83 -10.60 23.57
C CYS A 181 -5.24 -11.50 22.47
N ASP A 182 -4.69 -12.65 22.87
CA ASP A 182 -3.91 -13.51 21.97
C ASP A 182 -4.54 -14.91 21.81
N GLY A 183 -5.70 -15.12 22.44
CA GLY A 183 -6.49 -16.34 22.36
C GLY A 183 -7.75 -16.23 23.21
N ILE A 184 -8.62 -17.22 23.07
CA ILE A 184 -9.93 -17.28 23.72
C ILE A 184 -10.09 -18.64 24.40
N GLY A 185 -10.29 -18.66 25.72
CA GLY A 185 -10.67 -19.85 26.48
C GLY A 185 -12.19 -20.00 26.53
N LEU A 186 -12.69 -21.22 26.39
CA LEU A 186 -14.11 -21.58 26.48
C LEU A 186 -14.29 -22.77 27.42
N HIS A 187 -15.44 -22.84 28.08
CA HIS A 187 -15.92 -24.03 28.77
C HIS A 187 -17.20 -24.53 28.10
N THR A 188 -17.43 -25.84 28.13
CA THR A 188 -18.69 -26.41 27.67
C THR A 188 -18.92 -27.80 28.23
N TYR A 189 -20.17 -28.18 28.46
CA TYR A 189 -20.54 -29.39 29.20
C TYR A 189 -21.85 -29.97 28.66
N THR A 190 -22.15 -31.23 28.97
CA THR A 190 -23.55 -31.71 28.90
C THR A 190 -24.21 -31.58 30.26
N HIS A 191 -25.54 -31.47 30.28
CA HIS A 191 -26.32 -31.58 31.51
C HIS A 191 -26.80 -33.02 31.61
N GLY A 192 -25.91 -33.90 32.07
CA GLY A 192 -26.16 -35.34 32.21
C GLY A 192 -25.18 -36.22 31.44
N THR A 193 -25.16 -37.50 31.80
CA THR A 193 -24.16 -38.50 31.39
C THR A 193 -24.38 -39.17 30.03
N LYS A 194 -25.52 -38.94 29.40
CA LYS A 194 -25.89 -39.61 28.14
C LYS A 194 -25.02 -39.11 26.99
N PRO A 195 -24.32 -40.01 26.26
CA PRO A 195 -23.35 -39.62 25.23
C PRO A 195 -23.99 -38.89 24.04
N GLU A 196 -25.28 -39.09 23.77
CA GLU A 196 -26.01 -38.38 22.71
C GLU A 196 -26.25 -36.90 23.02
N LEU A 197 -26.17 -36.47 24.29
CA LEU A 197 -26.35 -35.06 24.67
C LEU A 197 -25.26 -34.15 24.12
N VAL A 198 -24.09 -34.71 23.77
CA VAL A 198 -23.01 -33.99 23.08
C VAL A 198 -23.49 -33.40 21.75
N PHE A 199 -24.38 -34.10 21.05
CA PHE A 199 -24.90 -33.70 19.74
C PHE A 199 -26.27 -33.00 19.83
N SER A 200 -26.79 -32.78 21.04
CA SER A 200 -28.15 -32.25 21.22
C SER A 200 -28.24 -30.80 20.78
N ASP A 201 -29.30 -30.50 20.02
CA ASP A 201 -29.67 -29.14 19.62
C ASP A 201 -30.68 -28.50 20.59
N GLU A 202 -30.96 -29.15 21.73
CA GLU A 202 -31.84 -28.63 22.77
C GLU A 202 -31.42 -27.22 23.21
N LYS A 203 -32.43 -26.38 23.43
CA LYS A 203 -32.28 -24.97 23.80
C LYS A 203 -32.73 -24.72 25.22
N MET A 204 -32.16 -23.70 25.86
CA MET A 204 -32.59 -23.25 27.19
C MET A 204 -34.06 -22.77 27.17
N GLY A 205 -34.68 -22.73 28.35
CA GLY A 205 -36.00 -22.11 28.51
C GLY A 205 -35.99 -20.58 28.36
N PRO A 206 -37.17 -19.94 28.28
CA PRO A 206 -37.29 -18.48 28.29
C PRO A 206 -36.56 -17.81 29.47
N PRO A 207 -35.89 -16.65 29.26
CA PRO A 207 -35.79 -15.85 28.03
C PRO A 207 -34.61 -16.22 27.09
N TYR A 208 -34.00 -17.40 27.27
CA TYR A 208 -32.77 -17.81 26.58
C TYR A 208 -32.99 -18.87 25.50
N GLN A 209 -34.16 -18.93 24.88
CA GLN A 209 -34.53 -19.97 23.90
C GLN A 209 -33.64 -20.03 22.67
N ASN A 210 -32.79 -19.02 22.47
CA ASN A 210 -31.81 -18.98 21.40
C ASN A 210 -30.43 -19.56 21.80
N ARG A 211 -30.27 -20.06 23.03
CA ARG A 211 -29.01 -20.61 23.57
C ARG A 211 -29.10 -22.13 23.68
N TYR A 212 -28.06 -22.85 23.24
CA TYR A 212 -27.96 -24.30 23.41
C TYR A 212 -27.85 -24.67 24.89
N TYR A 213 -28.52 -25.75 25.27
CA TYR A 213 -28.58 -26.22 26.65
C TYR A 213 -27.44 -27.18 27.02
N HIS A 214 -26.95 -27.99 26.08
CA HIS A 214 -25.88 -28.95 26.34
C HIS A 214 -24.56 -28.54 25.67
N PHE A 215 -23.73 -29.52 25.30
CA PHE A 215 -22.37 -29.33 24.81
C PHE A 215 -22.27 -28.34 23.65
N ARG A 216 -23.27 -28.29 22.75
CA ARG A 216 -23.29 -27.33 21.63
C ARG A 216 -23.41 -25.85 22.05
N ALA A 217 -23.51 -25.54 23.34
CA ALA A 217 -23.33 -24.19 23.89
C ALA A 217 -22.00 -23.54 23.46
N TYR A 218 -20.94 -24.32 23.20
CA TYR A 218 -19.70 -23.77 22.62
C TYR A 218 -19.97 -23.07 21.27
N ARG A 219 -20.95 -23.50 20.49
CA ARG A 219 -21.29 -22.88 19.19
C ARG A 219 -21.83 -21.47 19.37
N ASP A 220 -22.59 -21.21 20.43
CA ASP A 220 -23.07 -19.86 20.75
C ASP A 220 -21.91 -18.93 21.09
N LEU A 221 -20.95 -19.41 21.89
CA LEU A 221 -19.71 -18.69 22.19
C LEU A 221 -18.89 -18.42 20.93
N MET A 222 -18.66 -19.45 20.10
CA MET A 222 -17.91 -19.31 18.85
C MET A 222 -18.54 -18.30 17.89
N ASN A 223 -19.87 -18.29 17.79
CA ASN A 223 -20.60 -17.34 16.95
C ASN A 223 -20.56 -15.91 17.50
N ALA A 224 -20.40 -15.75 18.81
CA ALA A 224 -20.28 -14.46 19.48
C ALA A 224 -18.90 -13.81 19.32
N ILE A 225 -17.87 -14.55 18.87
CA ILE A 225 -16.53 -13.99 18.66
C ILE A 225 -16.55 -12.93 17.54
N PRO A 226 -16.12 -11.68 17.81
CA PRO A 226 -16.08 -10.62 16.81
C PRO A 226 -15.21 -10.98 15.60
N ALA A 227 -15.60 -10.53 14.40
CA ALA A 227 -14.90 -10.84 13.15
C ALA A 227 -13.39 -10.54 13.19
N ALA A 228 -13.00 -9.43 13.85
CA ALA A 228 -11.62 -9.01 14.01
C ALA A 228 -10.76 -9.92 14.91
N MET A 229 -11.37 -10.91 15.57
CA MET A 229 -10.72 -11.88 16.47
C MET A 229 -10.85 -13.32 15.99
N ARG A 230 -11.43 -13.54 14.79
CA ARG A 230 -11.68 -14.90 14.26
C ARG A 230 -10.42 -15.63 13.79
N ASP A 231 -9.28 -14.95 13.78
CA ASP A 231 -7.97 -15.54 13.52
C ASP A 231 -7.22 -15.94 14.82
N LEU A 232 -7.73 -15.58 15.99
CA LEU A 232 -7.14 -15.97 17.27
C LEU A 232 -7.35 -17.46 17.55
N PRO A 233 -6.43 -18.12 18.28
CA PRO A 233 -6.62 -19.48 18.76
C PRO A 233 -7.76 -19.56 19.79
N VAL A 234 -8.55 -20.63 19.70
CA VAL A 234 -9.60 -20.95 20.69
C VAL A 234 -9.26 -22.27 21.37
N TYR A 235 -9.43 -22.32 22.69
CA TYR A 235 -9.15 -23.50 23.52
C TYR A 235 -10.39 -23.83 24.34
N ILE A 236 -10.93 -25.05 24.23
CA ILE A 236 -11.90 -25.51 25.23
C ILE A 236 -11.10 -26.07 26.40
N THR A 237 -11.03 -25.30 27.48
CA THR A 237 -10.13 -25.53 28.61
C THR A 237 -10.74 -26.38 29.70
N GLU A 238 -12.04 -26.64 29.60
CA GLU A 238 -12.78 -27.47 30.55
C GLU A 238 -14.01 -28.06 29.86
N THR A 239 -14.21 -29.37 30.01
CA THR A 239 -15.40 -30.07 29.59
C THR A 239 -15.65 -31.34 30.40
N ASP A 240 -16.93 -31.61 30.67
CA ASP A 240 -17.44 -32.84 31.28
C ASP A 240 -18.96 -32.97 31.08
N GLN A 241 -19.57 -33.89 31.81
CA GLN A 241 -20.98 -34.25 31.72
C GLN A 241 -21.87 -33.67 32.86
N ASP A 242 -21.35 -32.69 33.62
CA ASP A 242 -21.89 -32.04 34.85
C ASP A 242 -22.11 -32.99 36.03
N ASP A 243 -22.36 -34.27 35.74
CA ASP A 243 -22.35 -35.38 36.69
C ASP A 243 -20.93 -35.95 36.91
N PRO A 244 -20.63 -36.50 38.11
CA PRO A 244 -19.40 -37.25 38.36
C PRO A 244 -19.12 -38.32 37.30
N TRP A 245 -17.85 -38.51 36.94
CA TRP A 245 -17.45 -39.61 36.07
C TRP A 245 -17.74 -40.96 36.73
N ALA A 246 -18.70 -41.69 36.16
CA ALA A 246 -18.88 -43.11 36.43
C ALA A 246 -17.70 -43.89 35.82
N ASP A 247 -17.31 -45.00 36.44
CA ASP A 247 -16.24 -45.87 35.91
C ASP A 247 -16.78 -46.76 34.78
N VAL A 248 -17.16 -46.14 33.66
CA VAL A 248 -17.77 -46.79 32.50
C VAL A 248 -17.27 -46.14 31.22
N ASN A 249 -17.08 -46.95 30.18
CA ASN A 249 -16.84 -46.45 28.82
C ASN A 249 -18.20 -46.12 28.19
N SER A 250 -18.73 -44.92 28.46
CA SER A 250 -20.04 -44.49 27.97
C SER A 250 -20.04 -44.11 26.50
N GLY A 251 -18.88 -43.81 25.92
CA GLY A 251 -18.75 -43.23 24.59
C GLY A 251 -18.91 -41.71 24.57
N TRP A 252 -19.12 -41.07 25.73
CA TRP A 252 -19.27 -39.63 25.84
C TRP A 252 -17.98 -38.92 25.39
N VAL A 253 -16.82 -39.43 25.81
CA VAL A 253 -15.52 -38.80 25.49
C VAL A 253 -15.26 -38.84 23.98
N ARG A 254 -15.46 -40.02 23.35
CA ARG A 254 -15.39 -40.14 21.88
C ARG A 254 -16.29 -39.15 21.16
N ASN A 255 -17.54 -39.02 21.61
CA ASN A 255 -18.51 -38.12 20.98
C ASN A 255 -18.07 -36.65 21.10
N ALA A 256 -17.57 -36.24 22.27
CA ALA A 256 -17.11 -34.87 22.51
C ALA A 256 -15.95 -34.49 21.58
N TYR A 257 -14.93 -35.35 21.46
CA TYR A 257 -13.83 -35.11 20.53
C TYR A 257 -14.28 -35.12 19.06
N LYS A 258 -15.19 -36.04 18.69
CA LYS A 258 -15.76 -36.09 17.35
C LYS A 258 -16.50 -34.80 16.99
N GLU A 259 -17.36 -34.29 17.87
CA GLU A 259 -18.13 -33.06 17.65
C GLU A 259 -17.22 -31.85 17.39
N ILE A 260 -16.13 -31.69 18.16
CA ILE A 260 -15.16 -30.60 17.96
C ILE A 260 -14.33 -30.81 16.69
N HIS A 261 -13.93 -32.05 16.38
CA HIS A 261 -13.25 -32.35 15.12
C HIS A 261 -14.12 -32.02 13.90
N ASP A 262 -15.39 -32.45 13.92
CA ASP A 262 -16.34 -32.16 12.86
C ASP A 262 -16.56 -30.65 12.69
N TRP A 263 -16.62 -29.90 13.79
CA TRP A 263 -16.65 -28.43 13.74
C TRP A 263 -15.42 -27.85 13.02
N ASN A 264 -14.22 -28.35 13.32
CA ASN A 264 -12.97 -27.89 12.72
C ASN A 264 -12.86 -28.21 11.22
N LEU A 265 -13.53 -29.27 10.75
CA LEU A 265 -13.57 -29.65 9.33
C LEU A 265 -14.40 -28.69 8.47
N ILE A 266 -15.32 -27.94 9.06
CA ILE A 266 -16.20 -27.04 8.29
C ILE A 266 -15.38 -25.83 7.76
N PRO A 267 -15.32 -25.62 6.42
CA PRO A 267 -14.60 -24.49 5.84
C PRO A 267 -15.09 -23.15 6.38
N GLY A 268 -14.15 -22.26 6.71
CA GLY A 268 -14.47 -20.93 7.24
C GLY A 268 -14.77 -20.86 8.73
N HIS A 269 -15.04 -21.98 9.42
CA HIS A 269 -15.12 -21.99 10.88
C HIS A 269 -13.78 -21.61 11.52
N GLN A 270 -13.83 -20.87 12.63
CA GLN A 270 -12.67 -20.68 13.49
C GLN A 270 -12.38 -21.99 14.21
N GLN A 271 -11.14 -22.45 14.16
CA GLN A 271 -10.78 -23.76 14.70
C GLN A 271 -10.51 -23.71 16.20
N ILE A 272 -10.91 -24.76 16.88
CA ILE A 272 -10.66 -25.03 18.30
C ILE A 272 -9.43 -25.94 18.39
N ARG A 273 -8.41 -25.54 19.15
CA ARG A 273 -7.10 -26.22 19.19
C ARG A 273 -7.03 -27.39 20.17
N CYS A 274 -7.82 -27.34 21.23
CA CYS A 274 -7.89 -28.41 22.23
C CYS A 274 -9.28 -28.50 22.86
N LEU A 275 -9.57 -29.68 23.40
CA LEU A 275 -10.71 -29.98 24.26
C LEU A 275 -10.18 -30.71 25.49
N LEU A 276 -10.21 -30.08 26.66
CA LEU A 276 -9.60 -30.63 27.88
C LEU A 276 -10.66 -31.24 28.80
N LEU A 277 -10.50 -32.53 29.11
CA LEU A 277 -11.40 -33.24 30.02
C LEU A 277 -11.17 -32.78 31.47
N TYR A 278 -12.24 -32.34 32.13
CA TYR A 278 -12.24 -31.99 33.55
C TYR A 278 -12.62 -33.21 34.39
N ARG A 279 -11.78 -33.67 35.32
CA ARG A 279 -10.38 -33.32 35.60
C ARG A 279 -9.60 -34.59 35.94
N TRP A 280 -8.28 -34.60 35.80
CA TRP A 280 -7.53 -35.82 36.11
C TRP A 280 -7.51 -36.19 37.61
N PRO A 281 -6.90 -35.39 38.51
CA PRO A 281 -6.65 -35.79 39.90
C PRO A 281 -7.91 -35.75 40.77
N LYS A 282 -7.91 -36.58 41.84
CA LYS A 282 -8.96 -36.71 42.85
C LYS A 282 -9.12 -35.50 43.80
N TYR A 283 -9.38 -34.30 43.29
CA TYR A 283 -9.64 -33.13 44.16
C TYR A 283 -11.13 -32.83 44.33
N ASP A 284 -11.97 -33.18 43.36
CA ASP A 284 -13.42 -33.00 43.45
C ASP A 284 -14.18 -34.20 42.87
N LYS A 285 -15.50 -34.11 42.76
CA LYS A 285 -16.37 -35.22 42.32
C LYS A 285 -16.19 -35.60 40.84
N TRP A 286 -15.57 -34.76 40.01
CA TRP A 286 -15.39 -34.96 38.57
C TRP A 286 -13.99 -35.51 38.20
N TYR A 287 -13.33 -36.22 39.12
CA TYR A 287 -12.03 -36.83 38.84
C TYR A 287 -12.10 -38.04 37.88
N ILE A 288 -11.06 -38.20 37.06
CA ILE A 288 -10.90 -39.31 36.12
C ILE A 288 -9.90 -40.36 36.64
N GLU A 289 -8.96 -39.98 37.52
CA GLU A 289 -7.94 -40.90 38.05
C GLU A 289 -8.56 -42.18 38.64
N GLY A 290 -8.23 -43.32 38.03
CA GLY A 290 -8.74 -44.64 38.44
C GLY A 290 -10.07 -45.05 37.80
N LYS A 291 -10.69 -44.21 36.98
CA LYS A 291 -11.88 -44.52 36.17
C LYS A 291 -11.48 -45.21 34.87
N ARG A 292 -11.19 -46.51 34.94
CA ARG A 292 -10.76 -47.34 33.81
C ARG A 292 -11.67 -47.22 32.59
N GLY A 293 -12.98 -47.14 32.79
CA GLY A 293 -13.95 -47.00 31.72
C GLY A 293 -13.81 -45.69 30.94
N VAL A 294 -13.63 -44.57 31.64
CA VAL A 294 -13.42 -43.24 31.02
C VAL A 294 -12.06 -43.17 30.33
N ILE A 295 -11.02 -43.73 30.95
CA ILE A 295 -9.67 -43.81 30.36
C ILE A 295 -9.70 -44.63 29.08
N GLU A 296 -10.45 -45.74 29.06
CA GLU A 296 -10.63 -46.56 27.86
C GLU A 296 -11.42 -45.82 26.77
N ASP A 297 -12.46 -45.05 27.15
CA ASP A 297 -13.20 -44.20 26.21
C ASP A 297 -12.27 -43.17 25.54
N PHE A 298 -11.42 -42.52 26.33
CA PHE A 298 -10.40 -41.59 25.84
C PHE A 298 -9.35 -42.27 24.94
N LYS A 299 -8.90 -43.49 25.28
CA LYS A 299 -8.00 -44.28 24.42
C LYS A 299 -8.62 -44.57 23.05
N GLN A 300 -9.92 -44.89 23.00
CA GLN A 300 -10.62 -45.15 21.74
C GLN A 300 -10.89 -43.86 20.94
N ALA A 301 -11.04 -42.70 21.61
CA ALA A 301 -11.07 -41.42 20.92
C ALA A 301 -9.73 -41.17 20.18
N MET A 302 -8.61 -41.54 20.79
CA MET A 302 -7.26 -41.41 20.20
C MET A 302 -6.94 -42.42 19.09
N ASP A 303 -7.77 -43.44 18.88
CA ASP A 303 -7.68 -44.29 17.69
C ASP A 303 -8.10 -43.54 16.40
N HIS A 304 -8.66 -42.33 16.55
CA HIS A 304 -9.00 -41.43 15.45
C HIS A 304 -8.00 -40.26 15.35
N GLU A 305 -7.86 -39.68 14.17
CA GLU A 305 -7.04 -38.48 13.92
C GLU A 305 -7.81 -37.19 14.22
N TYR A 306 -8.31 -37.04 15.44
CA TYR A 306 -8.97 -35.80 15.87
C TYR A 306 -7.94 -34.69 16.10
N VAL A 307 -7.74 -33.90 15.06
CA VAL A 307 -6.77 -32.80 15.00
C VAL A 307 -7.44 -31.46 14.73
N TRP A 308 -6.72 -30.39 15.05
CA TRP A 308 -6.89 -29.11 14.38
C TRP A 308 -5.82 -28.98 13.28
N TYR A 309 -6.13 -28.23 12.24
CA TYR A 309 -5.23 -28.03 11.12
C TYR A 309 -4.60 -26.65 11.21
N GLU A 310 -3.28 -26.57 11.11
CA GLU A 310 -2.64 -25.30 10.80
C GLU A 310 -3.07 -24.91 9.39
N ARG A 311 -4.02 -23.97 9.29
CA ARG A 311 -4.53 -23.53 7.98
C ARG A 311 -3.37 -22.90 7.23
N ALA A 312 -3.03 -23.45 6.06
CA ALA A 312 -2.26 -22.73 5.07
C ALA A 312 -2.95 -21.37 4.85
N ILE A 313 -2.23 -20.29 5.11
CA ILE A 313 -2.74 -18.94 4.91
C ILE A 313 -3.00 -18.82 3.39
N PRO A 314 -4.26 -18.61 2.95
CA PRO A 314 -4.57 -18.51 1.53
C PRO A 314 -3.72 -17.42 0.87
N GLU A 315 -3.26 -17.61 -0.36
CA GLU A 315 -2.45 -16.59 -1.04
C GLU A 315 -3.20 -15.25 -1.14
N TYR A 316 -4.49 -15.31 -1.47
CA TYR A 316 -5.36 -14.16 -1.72
C TYR A 316 -6.37 -14.00 -0.59
N ARG A 317 -6.09 -13.11 0.37
CA ARG A 317 -7.05 -12.82 1.43
C ARG A 317 -6.95 -11.38 1.92
N VAL A 318 -8.08 -10.68 1.89
CA VAL A 318 -8.22 -9.31 2.40
C VAL A 318 -9.17 -9.26 3.58
N ASN A 319 -8.84 -8.43 4.56
CA ASN A 319 -9.76 -8.02 5.61
C ASN A 319 -10.08 -6.52 5.46
N PHE A 320 -11.36 -6.19 5.32
CA PHE A 320 -11.84 -4.81 5.28
C PHE A 320 -12.03 -4.29 6.71
N LEU A 321 -11.10 -3.45 7.17
CA LEU A 321 -11.09 -2.94 8.54
C LEU A 321 -12.08 -1.78 8.75
N SER A 322 -12.17 -0.87 7.77
CA SER A 322 -13.13 0.23 7.77
C SER A 322 -13.34 0.82 6.37
N HIS A 323 -14.44 1.55 6.17
CA HIS A 323 -14.75 2.25 4.93
C HIS A 323 -15.52 3.56 5.15
N THR A 324 -15.56 4.42 4.14
CA THR A 324 -16.38 5.66 4.11
C THR A 324 -17.49 5.65 3.05
N VAL A 325 -17.82 4.47 2.48
CA VAL A 325 -18.91 4.33 1.51
C VAL A 325 -20.24 4.81 2.13
N PRO A 326 -20.93 5.79 1.53
CA PRO A 326 -22.22 6.26 2.04
C PRO A 326 -23.34 5.25 1.78
N ALA A 327 -24.34 5.22 2.67
CA ALA A 327 -25.52 4.35 2.52
C ALA A 327 -26.48 4.84 1.43
N GLU A 328 -26.38 6.11 1.02
CA GLU A 328 -27.18 6.71 -0.05
C GLU A 328 -26.28 7.44 -1.04
N ILE A 329 -26.51 7.21 -2.34
CA ILE A 329 -25.82 7.90 -3.45
C ILE A 329 -26.89 8.31 -4.47
N ARG A 330 -26.71 9.40 -5.22
CA ARG A 330 -27.67 9.74 -6.29
C ARG A 330 -27.34 9.03 -7.59
N ALA A 331 -28.37 8.79 -8.39
CA ALA A 331 -28.22 8.17 -9.70
C ALA A 331 -27.19 8.92 -10.56
N GLY A 332 -26.18 8.18 -11.07
CA GLY A 332 -25.09 8.71 -11.88
C GLY A 332 -24.02 9.53 -11.14
N GLU A 333 -24.13 9.68 -9.81
CA GLU A 333 -23.15 10.42 -8.99
C GLU A 333 -21.85 9.62 -8.81
N VAL A 334 -20.71 10.33 -8.79
CA VAL A 334 -19.40 9.77 -8.47
C VAL A 334 -18.96 10.23 -7.09
N VAL A 335 -18.70 9.28 -6.19
CA VAL A 335 -18.33 9.56 -4.80
C VAL A 335 -16.91 9.07 -4.53
N SER A 336 -16.13 9.87 -3.80
CA SER A 336 -14.81 9.45 -3.30
C SER A 336 -14.97 8.69 -1.98
N VAL A 337 -14.37 7.50 -1.89
CA VAL A 337 -14.48 6.59 -0.76
C VAL A 337 -13.10 6.10 -0.34
N THR A 338 -12.91 5.92 0.97
CA THR A 338 -11.65 5.46 1.54
C THR A 338 -11.87 4.15 2.29
N PHE A 339 -10.91 3.24 2.18
CA PHE A 339 -10.89 1.93 2.84
C PHE A 339 -9.59 1.75 3.60
N ARG A 340 -9.66 1.18 4.80
CA ARG A 340 -8.51 0.59 5.51
C ARG A 340 -8.59 -0.92 5.38
N LEU A 341 -7.57 -1.54 4.81
CA LEU A 341 -7.51 -2.96 4.51
C LEU A 341 -6.30 -3.59 5.21
N ARG A 342 -6.38 -4.89 5.53
CA ARG A 342 -5.24 -5.70 6.00
C ARG A 342 -5.03 -6.91 5.11
N ASN A 343 -3.77 -7.18 4.78
CA ASN A 343 -3.40 -8.41 4.08
C ASN A 343 -3.45 -9.60 5.04
N GLU A 344 -4.44 -10.47 4.85
CA GLU A 344 -4.56 -11.73 5.60
C GLU A 344 -4.11 -12.92 4.78
N GLY A 345 -3.58 -12.67 3.58
CA GLY A 345 -3.06 -13.68 2.70
C GLY A 345 -1.58 -13.93 2.93
N SER A 346 -1.06 -15.02 2.36
CA SER A 346 0.38 -15.32 2.37
C SER A 346 1.16 -14.60 1.28
N LYS A 347 0.48 -14.09 0.24
CA LYS A 347 1.09 -13.36 -0.87
C LYS A 347 1.13 -11.86 -0.58
N THR A 348 2.26 -11.20 -0.82
CA THR A 348 2.37 -9.73 -0.82
C THR A 348 1.51 -9.15 -1.93
N TRP A 349 0.70 -8.15 -1.62
CA TRP A 349 -0.04 -7.40 -2.64
C TRP A 349 0.90 -6.43 -3.32
N VAL A 350 1.10 -6.59 -4.63
CA VAL A 350 2.03 -5.76 -5.39
C VAL A 350 1.30 -4.52 -5.91
N ALA A 351 1.84 -3.32 -5.67
CA ALA A 351 1.20 -2.07 -6.03
C ALA A 351 1.44 -1.63 -7.49
N ARG A 352 2.53 -2.07 -8.10
CA ARG A 352 2.98 -1.67 -9.45
C ARG A 352 3.61 -2.84 -10.20
N GLY A 353 3.58 -2.81 -11.52
CA GLY A 353 4.15 -3.87 -12.38
C GLY A 353 3.10 -4.44 -13.33
N ASN A 354 3.30 -5.69 -13.76
CA ASN A 354 2.46 -6.33 -14.78
C ASN A 354 1.07 -6.72 -14.26
N ASN A 355 0.98 -7.15 -12.99
CA ASN A 355 -0.25 -7.61 -12.35
C ASN A 355 -0.46 -6.90 -10.99
N PRO A 356 -0.64 -5.56 -10.98
CA PRO A 356 -0.83 -4.85 -9.72
C PRO A 356 -2.14 -5.27 -9.07
N VAL A 357 -2.16 -5.32 -7.74
CA VAL A 357 -3.39 -5.52 -6.98
C VAL A 357 -4.14 -4.19 -6.90
N ARG A 358 -5.44 -4.21 -7.20
CA ARG A 358 -6.33 -3.05 -7.17
C ARG A 358 -7.62 -3.34 -6.42
N LEU A 359 -8.23 -2.30 -5.89
CA LEU A 359 -9.55 -2.35 -5.27
C LEU A 359 -10.62 -2.02 -6.33
N GLY A 360 -11.49 -2.98 -6.63
CA GLY A 360 -12.60 -2.81 -7.56
C GLY A 360 -13.96 -2.99 -6.89
N PHE A 361 -15.02 -2.75 -7.66
CA PHE A 361 -16.39 -2.92 -7.20
C PHE A 361 -17.32 -3.46 -8.30
N HIS A 362 -18.43 -4.04 -7.89
CA HIS A 362 -19.56 -4.42 -8.74
C HIS A 362 -20.89 -4.03 -8.10
N TRP A 363 -21.83 -3.56 -8.92
CA TRP A 363 -23.19 -3.29 -8.49
C TRP A 363 -24.09 -4.48 -8.80
N TYR A 364 -25.02 -4.80 -7.91
CA TYR A 364 -26.04 -5.83 -8.12
C TYR A 364 -27.44 -5.30 -7.81
N LEU A 365 -28.39 -5.62 -8.67
CA LEU A 365 -29.82 -5.40 -8.46
C LEU A 365 -30.53 -6.75 -8.60
N ASN A 366 -31.26 -7.17 -7.56
CA ASN A 366 -31.94 -8.47 -7.52
C ASN A 366 -31.02 -9.67 -7.86
N GLY A 367 -29.75 -9.60 -7.44
CA GLY A 367 -28.75 -10.64 -7.71
C GLY A 367 -28.10 -10.57 -9.10
N GLN A 368 -28.53 -9.67 -9.99
CA GLN A 368 -27.94 -9.47 -11.31
C GLN A 368 -26.96 -8.30 -11.32
N THR A 369 -25.82 -8.46 -11.98
CA THR A 369 -24.81 -7.40 -12.12
C THR A 369 -25.36 -6.22 -12.93
N VAL A 370 -25.09 -5.01 -12.46
CA VAL A 370 -25.48 -3.75 -13.10
C VAL A 370 -24.22 -3.03 -13.53
N LEU A 371 -24.13 -2.71 -14.82
CA LEU A 371 -23.00 -1.98 -15.38
C LEU A 371 -23.16 -0.47 -15.12
N VAL A 372 -22.04 0.17 -14.80
CA VAL A 372 -21.93 1.62 -14.70
C VAL A 372 -21.03 2.14 -15.82
N ARG A 373 -21.15 3.43 -16.15
CA ARG A 373 -20.43 4.03 -17.28
C ARG A 373 -18.92 4.07 -17.07
N GLU A 374 -18.47 4.19 -15.83
CA GLU A 374 -17.06 4.22 -15.48
C GLU A 374 -16.74 3.23 -14.35
N ASP A 375 -15.79 2.34 -14.60
CA ASP A 375 -15.28 1.38 -13.63
C ASP A 375 -13.98 1.89 -13.01
N TYR A 376 -14.08 2.45 -11.80
CA TYR A 376 -12.92 2.96 -11.08
C TYR A 376 -12.20 1.83 -10.32
N ARG A 377 -10.88 1.77 -10.49
CA ARG A 377 -9.99 0.86 -9.74
C ARG A 377 -9.07 1.64 -8.81
N GLY A 378 -9.18 1.37 -7.50
CA GLY A 378 -8.33 1.94 -6.47
C GLY A 378 -6.92 1.36 -6.54
N THR A 379 -5.90 2.23 -6.58
CA THR A 379 -4.50 1.82 -6.63
C THR A 379 -3.90 1.72 -5.23
N LEU A 380 -3.05 0.73 -5.01
CA LEU A 380 -2.28 0.61 -3.78
C LEU A 380 -1.17 1.68 -3.76
N PRO A 381 -0.99 2.43 -2.65
CA PRO A 381 0.10 3.39 -2.53
C PRO A 381 1.49 2.72 -2.41
N GLN A 382 1.54 1.50 -1.87
CA GLN A 382 2.74 0.68 -1.72
C GLN A 382 2.41 -0.81 -1.73
N ASN A 383 3.43 -1.66 -1.88
CA ASN A 383 3.29 -3.10 -1.66
C ASN A 383 2.82 -3.38 -0.21
N VAL A 384 1.96 -4.38 -0.05
CA VAL A 384 1.37 -4.72 1.24
C VAL A 384 1.72 -6.17 1.59
N ALA A 385 2.70 -6.34 2.47
CA ALA A 385 3.14 -7.66 2.94
C ALA A 385 2.03 -8.35 3.76
N PRO A 386 2.10 -9.68 3.94
CA PRO A 386 1.23 -10.39 4.88
C PRO A 386 1.16 -9.70 6.24
N ARG A 387 -0.06 -9.60 6.80
CA ARG A 387 -0.43 -8.89 8.03
C ARG A 387 -0.27 -7.37 8.02
N GLN A 388 0.29 -6.78 6.96
CA GLN A 388 0.39 -5.33 6.81
C GLN A 388 -0.96 -4.70 6.45
N GLU A 389 -1.17 -3.47 6.91
CA GLU A 389 -2.35 -2.68 6.60
C GLU A 389 -2.06 -1.59 5.56
N VAL A 390 -3.10 -1.18 4.83
CA VAL A 390 -3.03 -0.13 3.82
C VAL A 390 -4.32 0.68 3.82
N THR A 391 -4.21 1.97 3.51
CA THR A 391 -5.36 2.84 3.25
C THR A 391 -5.42 3.16 1.76
N ILE A 392 -6.58 2.96 1.15
CA ILE A 392 -6.82 3.23 -0.27
C ILE A 392 -7.97 4.22 -0.38
N THR A 393 -7.77 5.29 -1.15
CA THR A 393 -8.85 6.20 -1.57
C THR A 393 -9.13 5.97 -3.05
N THR A 394 -10.40 5.74 -3.39
CA THR A 394 -10.86 5.51 -4.77
C THR A 394 -12.23 6.15 -4.98
N LYS A 395 -12.76 6.06 -6.20
CA LYS A 395 -14.09 6.55 -6.55
C LYS A 395 -15.04 5.38 -6.81
N VAL A 396 -16.33 5.64 -6.69
CA VAL A 396 -17.41 4.77 -7.14
C VAL A 396 -18.46 5.59 -7.86
N MET A 397 -18.91 5.12 -9.03
CA MET A 397 -20.05 5.70 -9.75
C MET A 397 -21.31 4.90 -9.40
N ALA A 398 -22.41 5.58 -9.06
CA ALA A 398 -23.70 4.95 -8.86
C ALA A 398 -24.43 4.68 -10.19
N PRO A 399 -25.25 3.61 -10.29
CA PRO A 399 -26.13 3.37 -11.42
C PRO A 399 -27.03 4.56 -11.77
N ASP A 400 -27.37 4.73 -13.05
CA ASP A 400 -28.23 5.85 -13.50
C ASP A 400 -29.73 5.62 -13.14
N THR A 401 -30.10 4.44 -12.62
CA THR A 401 -31.48 4.11 -12.22
C THR A 401 -31.62 4.08 -10.70
N PRO A 402 -32.57 4.81 -10.11
CA PRO A 402 -32.84 4.74 -8.66
C PRO A 402 -33.29 3.36 -8.20
N GLY A 403 -32.92 2.97 -6.99
CA GLY A 403 -33.26 1.65 -6.44
C GLY A 403 -32.38 1.27 -5.25
N ARG A 404 -32.64 0.09 -4.68
CA ARG A 404 -31.78 -0.51 -3.64
C ARG A 404 -30.87 -1.53 -4.28
N TYR A 405 -29.57 -1.33 -4.12
CA TYR A 405 -28.54 -2.17 -4.73
C TYR A 405 -27.61 -2.76 -3.68
N VAL A 406 -26.97 -3.87 -4.04
CA VAL A 406 -25.79 -4.36 -3.35
C VAL A 406 -24.55 -3.84 -4.09
N LEU A 407 -23.73 -3.07 -3.39
CA LEU A 407 -22.40 -2.67 -3.85
C LEU A 407 -21.37 -3.61 -3.22
N GLN A 408 -20.74 -4.44 -4.04
CA GLN A 408 -19.73 -5.40 -3.62
C GLN A 408 -18.33 -4.84 -3.94
N TRP A 409 -17.44 -4.81 -2.94
CA TRP A 409 -16.04 -4.41 -3.07
C TRP A 409 -15.13 -5.64 -2.93
N ASP A 410 -14.13 -5.73 -3.80
CA ASP A 410 -13.15 -6.83 -3.79
C ASP A 410 -11.78 -6.37 -4.29
N LEU A 411 -10.72 -7.07 -3.87
CA LEU A 411 -9.40 -6.90 -4.47
C LEU A 411 -9.27 -7.79 -5.71
N VAL A 412 -8.55 -7.29 -6.71
CA VAL A 412 -8.19 -8.02 -7.92
C VAL A 412 -6.69 -7.93 -8.12
N GLU A 413 -6.03 -9.06 -8.37
CA GLU A 413 -4.71 -9.05 -9.01
C GLU A 413 -4.96 -8.92 -10.51
N GLU A 414 -4.64 -7.76 -11.07
CA GLU A 414 -5.00 -7.40 -12.44
C GLU A 414 -4.46 -8.41 -13.45
N GLY A 415 -5.33 -8.90 -14.34
CA GLY A 415 -5.00 -9.94 -15.32
C GLY A 415 -4.84 -11.36 -14.75
N VAL A 416 -5.05 -11.58 -13.44
CA VAL A 416 -4.88 -12.89 -12.79
C VAL A 416 -6.18 -13.40 -12.18
N THR A 417 -6.67 -12.77 -11.10
CA THR A 417 -7.85 -13.26 -10.38
C THR A 417 -8.43 -12.20 -9.44
N TRP A 418 -9.75 -12.23 -9.28
CA TRP A 418 -10.40 -11.63 -8.11
C TRP A 418 -10.08 -12.43 -6.86
N PHE A 419 -9.94 -11.76 -5.72
CA PHE A 419 -9.65 -12.42 -4.45
C PHE A 419 -10.84 -13.28 -4.00
N SER A 420 -12.06 -12.85 -4.31
CA SER A 420 -13.27 -13.65 -4.08
C SER A 420 -13.28 -14.99 -4.83
N ALA A 421 -12.77 -15.02 -6.06
CA ALA A 421 -12.62 -16.25 -6.83
C ALA A 421 -11.60 -17.22 -6.21
N ARG A 422 -10.76 -16.74 -5.28
CA ARG A 422 -9.78 -17.53 -4.50
C ARG A 422 -10.21 -17.75 -3.05
N GLY A 423 -11.49 -17.48 -2.73
CA GLY A 423 -12.08 -17.75 -1.43
C GLY A 423 -11.93 -16.63 -0.39
N SER A 424 -11.40 -15.46 -0.77
CA SER A 424 -11.49 -14.27 0.07
C SER A 424 -12.95 -13.78 0.12
N ARG A 425 -13.41 -13.30 1.26
CA ARG A 425 -14.78 -12.75 1.33
C ARG A 425 -14.78 -11.28 0.85
N PRO A 426 -15.57 -10.90 -0.16
CA PRO A 426 -15.72 -9.51 -0.55
C PRO A 426 -16.55 -8.74 0.48
N LEU A 427 -16.50 -7.40 0.44
CA LEU A 427 -17.34 -6.54 1.27
C LEU A 427 -18.61 -6.17 0.51
N GLU A 428 -19.77 -6.58 1.02
CA GLU A 428 -21.07 -6.26 0.42
C GLU A 428 -21.81 -5.22 1.26
N LEU A 429 -22.27 -4.15 0.61
CA LEU A 429 -22.97 -3.03 1.24
C LEU A 429 -24.30 -2.80 0.55
N GLN A 430 -25.36 -2.61 1.35
CA GLN A 430 -26.65 -2.13 0.82
C GLN A 430 -26.56 -0.63 0.62
N VAL A 431 -26.77 -0.17 -0.61
CA VAL A 431 -26.75 1.25 -0.97
C VAL A 431 -28.06 1.62 -1.67
N GLU A 432 -28.71 2.66 -1.18
CA GLU A 432 -29.89 3.22 -1.81
C GLU A 432 -29.48 4.29 -2.83
N VAL A 433 -29.72 4.00 -4.11
CA VAL A 433 -29.53 4.96 -5.19
C VAL A 433 -30.78 5.83 -5.29
N LYS A 434 -30.68 7.09 -4.87
CA LYS A 434 -31.76 8.06 -4.92
C LYS A 434 -31.89 8.68 -6.32
N PRO A 435 -33.07 9.19 -6.71
CA PRO A 435 -33.21 10.01 -7.92
C PRO A 435 -32.21 11.16 -7.97
N ALA A 436 -31.65 11.42 -9.15
CA ALA A 436 -30.85 12.62 -9.39
C ALA A 436 -31.72 13.88 -9.18
N LEU A 437 -31.17 14.92 -8.52
CA LEU A 437 -31.87 16.22 -8.40
C LEU A 437 -31.70 17.09 -9.65
N GLU A 438 -30.71 16.79 -10.46
CA GLU A 438 -30.48 17.43 -11.75
C GLU A 438 -29.79 16.45 -12.69
N ILE A 439 -30.08 16.55 -13.99
CA ILE A 439 -29.37 15.81 -15.03
C ILE A 439 -29.08 16.73 -16.21
N LEU A 440 -28.09 16.35 -17.03
CA LEU A 440 -27.82 16.98 -18.32
C LEU A 440 -28.59 16.22 -19.41
N ILE A 441 -29.48 16.93 -20.09
CA ILE A 441 -30.20 16.42 -21.28
C ILE A 441 -29.82 17.34 -22.42
N ASN A 442 -29.19 16.80 -23.47
CA ASN A 442 -28.71 17.59 -24.61
C ASN A 442 -27.86 18.81 -24.22
N ASN A 443 -26.92 18.63 -23.29
CA ASN A 443 -26.08 19.69 -22.70
C ASN A 443 -26.83 20.82 -21.96
N VAL A 444 -28.13 20.66 -21.71
CA VAL A 444 -28.93 21.58 -20.89
C VAL A 444 -29.24 20.91 -19.56
N ARG A 445 -28.94 21.62 -18.46
CA ARG A 445 -29.19 21.13 -17.11
C ARG A 445 -30.68 21.27 -16.77
N VAL A 446 -31.31 20.16 -16.41
CA VAL A 446 -32.71 20.10 -15.99
C VAL A 446 -32.74 19.70 -14.52
N LYS A 447 -33.27 20.58 -13.66
CA LYS A 447 -33.34 20.39 -12.21
C LYS A 447 -34.76 20.03 -11.78
N VAL A 448 -34.92 19.50 -10.56
CA VAL A 448 -36.23 19.45 -9.89
C VAL A 448 -36.78 20.89 -9.74
N PRO A 449 -38.07 21.14 -10.04
CA PRO A 449 -39.12 20.16 -10.37
C PRO A 449 -39.32 19.82 -11.85
N PHE A 450 -38.67 20.52 -12.78
CA PHE A 450 -38.82 20.27 -14.23
C PHE A 450 -38.37 18.88 -14.62
N LEU A 451 -37.30 18.37 -13.99
CA LEU A 451 -36.82 17.01 -14.19
C LEU A 451 -37.90 15.97 -13.84
N THR A 452 -38.60 16.17 -12.72
CA THR A 452 -39.67 15.27 -12.29
C THR A 452 -40.81 15.20 -13.32
N LEU A 453 -41.24 16.36 -13.82
CA LEU A 453 -42.30 16.42 -14.81
C LEU A 453 -41.84 15.87 -16.17
N TYR A 454 -40.60 16.18 -16.57
CA TYR A 454 -39.99 15.68 -17.80
C TYR A 454 -39.87 14.15 -17.82
N THR A 455 -39.39 13.54 -16.73
CA THR A 455 -39.29 12.08 -16.62
C THR A 455 -40.67 11.41 -16.67
N LYS A 456 -41.72 12.09 -16.16
CA LYS A 456 -43.10 11.59 -16.21
C LYS A 456 -43.72 11.67 -17.61
N LEU A 457 -43.49 12.76 -18.34
CA LEU A 457 -44.12 13.01 -19.64
C LEU A 457 -43.31 12.46 -20.83
N GLY A 458 -41.99 12.36 -20.67
CA GLY A 458 -41.07 11.88 -21.68
C GLY A 458 -40.74 12.89 -22.79
N ALA A 459 -39.65 12.60 -23.51
CA ALA A 459 -39.15 13.44 -24.61
C ALA A 459 -40.15 13.55 -25.79
N SER A 460 -41.01 12.54 -25.99
CA SER A 460 -42.02 12.56 -27.06
C SER A 460 -43.02 13.70 -26.88
N VAL A 461 -43.41 13.99 -25.64
CA VAL A 461 -44.37 15.05 -25.28
C VAL A 461 -43.67 16.41 -25.16
N CYS A 462 -42.55 16.46 -24.43
CA CYS A 462 -41.92 17.74 -24.10
C CYS A 462 -40.94 18.24 -25.17
N GLY A 463 -40.34 17.34 -25.96
CA GLY A 463 -39.13 17.63 -26.74
C GLY A 463 -37.88 17.77 -25.86
N LEU A 464 -36.71 18.00 -26.43
CA LEU A 464 -35.47 18.20 -25.65
C LEU A 464 -35.48 19.59 -24.97
N PRO A 465 -34.81 19.77 -23.81
CA PRO A 465 -34.64 21.09 -23.22
C PRO A 465 -33.75 21.96 -24.12
N ILE A 466 -34.16 23.22 -24.30
CA ILE A 466 -33.49 24.18 -25.21
C ILE A 466 -32.84 25.36 -24.48
N ALA A 467 -33.18 25.57 -23.20
CA ALA A 467 -32.62 26.65 -22.40
C ALA A 467 -32.44 26.25 -20.93
N LYS A 468 -31.51 26.93 -20.24
CA LYS A 468 -31.40 26.87 -18.77
C LYS A 468 -32.68 27.42 -18.13
N GLU A 469 -32.92 27.06 -16.88
CA GLU A 469 -34.01 27.67 -16.11
C GLU A 469 -33.84 29.19 -16.03
N ILE A 470 -34.94 29.91 -16.22
CA ILE A 470 -35.02 31.36 -16.06
C ILE A 470 -36.08 31.71 -15.02
N THR A 471 -35.98 32.91 -14.46
CA THR A 471 -37.05 33.45 -13.62
C THR A 471 -37.93 34.37 -14.46
N ARG A 472 -39.24 34.08 -14.51
CA ARG A 472 -40.26 34.90 -15.17
C ARG A 472 -41.42 35.12 -14.19
N ASP A 473 -41.77 36.37 -13.93
CA ASP A 473 -42.82 36.76 -12.98
C ASP A 473 -42.65 36.13 -11.58
N GLY A 474 -41.40 36.03 -11.12
CA GLY A 474 -41.07 35.43 -9.83
C GLY A 474 -41.13 33.90 -9.78
N LYS A 475 -41.43 33.23 -10.90
CA LYS A 475 -41.48 31.77 -11.02
C LYS A 475 -40.33 31.23 -11.85
N ARG A 476 -39.81 30.05 -11.50
CA ARG A 476 -38.84 29.35 -12.35
C ARG A 476 -39.56 28.79 -13.57
N VAL A 477 -38.98 28.97 -14.75
CA VAL A 477 -39.49 28.47 -16.03
C VAL A 477 -38.35 27.82 -16.79
N GLN A 478 -38.60 26.68 -17.44
CA GLN A 478 -37.63 26.03 -18.33
C GLN A 478 -38.29 25.67 -19.67
N TYR A 479 -37.59 25.97 -20.76
CA TYR A 479 -38.08 25.76 -22.12
C TYR A 479 -37.57 24.44 -22.72
N PHE A 480 -38.47 23.74 -23.40
CA PHE A 480 -38.22 22.54 -24.18
C PHE A 480 -38.71 22.77 -25.62
N GLU A 481 -38.32 21.91 -26.56
CA GLU A 481 -38.63 22.10 -27.98
C GLU A 481 -40.13 22.21 -28.27
N LYS A 482 -40.98 21.50 -27.50
CA LYS A 482 -42.43 21.44 -27.75
C LYS A 482 -43.27 22.16 -26.71
N VAL A 483 -42.72 22.41 -25.52
CA VAL A 483 -43.43 22.99 -24.37
C VAL A 483 -42.50 23.90 -23.57
N ALA A 484 -43.07 24.81 -22.80
CA ALA A 484 -42.36 25.38 -21.66
C ALA A 484 -42.98 24.86 -20.35
N MET A 485 -42.18 24.79 -19.30
CA MET A 485 -42.61 24.34 -17.98
C MET A 485 -42.42 25.45 -16.94
N GLU A 486 -43.40 25.71 -16.08
CA GLU A 486 -43.26 26.62 -14.92
C GLU A 486 -43.35 25.86 -13.60
N GLU A 487 -42.56 26.27 -12.61
CA GLU A 487 -42.72 25.87 -11.21
C GLU A 487 -43.85 26.70 -10.60
N TYR A 488 -44.98 26.05 -10.28
CA TYR A 488 -46.18 26.73 -9.78
C TYR A 488 -46.34 26.61 -8.26
N ALA A 489 -45.62 25.68 -7.63
CA ALA A 489 -45.47 25.53 -6.19
C ALA A 489 -44.09 24.92 -5.90
N PRO A 490 -43.52 25.09 -4.69
CA PRO A 490 -42.21 24.53 -4.36
C PRO A 490 -42.12 23.03 -4.67
N GLY A 491 -41.27 22.66 -5.62
CA GLY A 491 -41.09 21.27 -6.04
C GLY A 491 -42.15 20.73 -7.00
N GLN A 492 -43.04 21.57 -7.57
CA GLN A 492 -44.07 21.14 -8.53
C GLN A 492 -44.06 21.99 -9.82
N ALA A 493 -44.03 21.33 -10.98
CA ALA A 493 -44.01 21.96 -12.31
C ALA A 493 -45.25 21.63 -13.16
N ARG A 494 -45.58 22.51 -14.13
CA ARG A 494 -46.67 22.33 -15.14
C ARG A 494 -46.28 22.90 -16.52
N LEU A 495 -46.98 22.51 -17.59
CA LEU A 495 -46.78 23.01 -18.97
C LEU A 495 -47.43 24.40 -19.20
N ILE A 496 -46.87 25.21 -20.11
CA ILE A 496 -47.37 26.54 -20.56
C ILE A 496 -47.19 26.76 -22.10
N ASP A 497 -48.05 27.56 -22.75
CA ASP A 497 -48.15 27.76 -24.22
C ASP A 497 -47.11 28.73 -24.84
N ILE A 498 -46.71 28.52 -26.11
CA ILE A 498 -45.56 29.18 -26.79
C ILE A 498 -45.84 29.82 -28.18
N GLY A 499 -47.10 30.01 -28.58
CA GLY A 499 -47.50 30.06 -30.00
C GLY A 499 -47.06 31.21 -30.94
N ARG A 500 -46.50 32.34 -30.48
CA ARG A 500 -46.27 33.51 -31.38
C ARG A 500 -44.81 33.96 -31.53
N GLU A 501 -43.95 33.71 -30.55
CA GLU A 501 -42.52 34.08 -30.60
C GLU A 501 -41.64 33.01 -31.29
N ALA A 502 -42.03 31.73 -31.23
CA ALA A 502 -41.26 30.62 -31.78
C ALA A 502 -41.10 30.68 -33.31
N PHE A 503 -42.11 31.21 -34.04
CA PHE A 503 -42.09 31.31 -35.50
C PHE A 503 -41.02 32.30 -36.01
N GLN A 504 -40.85 33.41 -35.30
CA GLN A 504 -39.90 34.45 -35.71
C GLN A 504 -38.45 34.06 -35.37
N LEU A 505 -38.25 33.33 -34.27
CA LEU A 505 -36.95 32.76 -33.90
C LEU A 505 -36.51 31.61 -34.83
N GLN A 506 -37.44 30.77 -35.29
CA GLN A 506 -37.12 29.67 -36.22
C GLN A 506 -36.52 30.15 -37.55
N LYS A 507 -37.01 31.28 -38.09
CA LYS A 507 -36.46 31.85 -39.34
C LYS A 507 -35.02 32.34 -39.17
N THR A 508 -34.70 32.95 -38.04
CA THR A 508 -33.34 33.43 -37.72
C THR A 508 -32.39 32.27 -37.42
N ILE A 509 -32.88 31.22 -36.74
CA ILE A 509 -32.10 30.02 -36.45
C ILE A 509 -31.70 29.29 -37.74
N ALA A 510 -32.59 29.19 -38.73
CA ALA A 510 -32.29 28.55 -40.00
C ALA A 510 -31.14 29.25 -40.76
N ASP A 511 -31.13 30.59 -40.79
CA ASP A 511 -30.07 31.38 -41.44
C ASP A 511 -28.72 31.25 -40.72
N LEU A 512 -28.75 31.26 -39.38
CA LEU A 512 -27.55 31.05 -38.57
C LEU A 512 -27.02 29.61 -38.66
N GLN A 513 -27.90 28.61 -38.80
CA GLN A 513 -27.52 27.22 -38.98
C GLN A 513 -26.81 26.99 -40.32
N ALA A 514 -27.24 27.65 -41.39
CA ALA A 514 -26.55 27.58 -42.69
C ALA A 514 -25.14 28.20 -42.63
N ARG A 515 -24.98 29.32 -41.93
CA ARG A 515 -23.66 29.94 -41.69
C ARG A 515 -22.77 29.07 -40.79
N LEU A 516 -23.33 28.44 -39.76
CA LEU A 516 -22.62 27.52 -38.88
C LEU A 516 -22.16 26.25 -39.60
N ALA A 517 -22.96 25.71 -40.51
CA ALA A 517 -22.55 24.58 -41.34
C ALA A 517 -21.32 24.94 -42.19
N THR A 518 -21.38 26.08 -42.90
CA THR A 518 -20.27 26.57 -43.72
C THR A 518 -18.99 26.81 -42.89
N LEU A 519 -19.12 27.34 -41.68
CA LEU A 519 -17.99 27.54 -40.77
C LEU A 519 -17.47 26.23 -40.17
N ARG A 520 -18.34 25.25 -39.91
CA ARG A 520 -17.94 23.93 -39.44
C ARG A 520 -17.16 23.17 -40.51
N ASP A 521 -17.58 23.26 -41.76
CA ASP A 521 -16.85 22.66 -42.88
C ASP A 521 -15.45 23.29 -43.00
N LYS A 522 -15.34 24.62 -42.92
CA LYS A 522 -14.04 25.30 -42.87
C LYS A 522 -13.18 24.92 -41.66
N VAL A 523 -13.78 24.73 -40.49
CA VAL A 523 -13.06 24.28 -39.29
C VAL A 523 -12.61 22.83 -39.44
N ALA A 524 -13.41 21.96 -40.04
CA ALA A 524 -13.04 20.59 -40.34
C ALA A 524 -11.90 20.52 -41.36
N ASP A 525 -11.94 21.35 -42.41
CA ASP A 525 -10.87 21.47 -43.40
C ASP A 525 -9.57 21.97 -42.74
N LEU A 526 -9.64 23.04 -41.95
CA LEU A 526 -8.49 23.55 -41.19
C LEU A 526 -7.99 22.56 -40.14
N GLN A 527 -8.87 21.76 -39.53
CA GLN A 527 -8.47 20.71 -38.59
C GLN A 527 -7.81 19.54 -39.28
N ALA A 528 -8.27 19.16 -40.48
CA ALA A 528 -7.62 18.17 -41.32
C ALA A 528 -6.24 18.65 -41.76
N GLU A 529 -6.12 19.91 -42.20
CA GLU A 529 -4.84 20.53 -42.54
C GLU A 529 -3.90 20.63 -41.33
N ASN A 530 -4.41 21.00 -40.15
CA ASN A 530 -3.63 21.08 -38.91
C ASN A 530 -3.24 19.68 -38.39
N THR A 531 -4.07 18.66 -38.63
CA THR A 531 -3.73 17.26 -38.33
C THR A 531 -2.65 16.76 -39.28
N GLU A 532 -2.72 17.10 -40.57
CA GLU A 532 -1.70 16.73 -41.54
C GLU A 532 -0.39 17.50 -41.31
N LEU A 533 -0.45 18.80 -40.98
CA LEU A 533 0.72 19.58 -40.55
C LEU A 533 1.32 19.03 -39.26
N LYS A 534 0.49 18.65 -38.28
CA LYS A 534 0.98 17.97 -37.06
C LYS A 534 1.61 16.63 -37.37
N ARG A 535 1.02 15.84 -38.27
CA ARG A 535 1.59 14.58 -38.73
C ARG A 535 2.91 14.80 -39.47
N GLN A 536 3.03 15.86 -40.27
CA GLN A 536 4.28 16.23 -40.94
C GLN A 536 5.34 16.73 -39.97
N VAL A 537 4.95 17.53 -38.96
CA VAL A 537 5.84 17.95 -37.86
C VAL A 537 6.25 16.74 -37.04
N GLU A 538 5.36 15.81 -36.75
CA GLU A 538 5.64 14.57 -36.02
C GLU A 538 6.53 13.64 -36.85
N LEU A 539 6.34 13.57 -38.17
CA LEU A 539 7.24 12.86 -39.09
C LEU A 539 8.63 13.51 -39.14
N LEU A 540 8.71 14.84 -39.11
CA LEU A 540 9.97 15.61 -39.06
C LEU A 540 10.66 15.52 -37.70
N MET A 541 9.90 15.46 -36.61
CA MET A 541 10.40 15.28 -35.23
C MET A 541 10.90 13.84 -35.01
N THR A 542 10.21 12.84 -35.55
CA THR A 542 10.64 11.42 -35.50
C THR A 542 11.75 11.09 -36.49
N SER A 543 12.07 11.97 -37.42
CA SER A 543 13.26 11.91 -38.26
C SER A 543 14.42 12.78 -37.76
N SER A 544 14.32 13.34 -36.54
CA SER A 544 15.49 13.84 -35.83
C SER A 544 16.30 12.65 -35.28
N VAL A 545 17.47 12.43 -35.87
CA VAL A 545 18.45 11.45 -35.38
C VAL A 545 18.75 11.77 -33.91
N PRO A 546 18.61 10.82 -32.96
CA PRO A 546 19.01 11.08 -31.57
C PRO A 546 20.48 11.45 -31.55
N ILE A 547 20.79 12.64 -31.03
CA ILE A 547 22.17 13.11 -30.87
C ILE A 547 22.85 12.16 -29.88
N LYS A 548 23.80 11.37 -30.38
CA LYS A 548 24.54 10.38 -29.59
C LYS A 548 25.57 11.07 -28.70
N ILE A 549 25.70 10.61 -27.45
CA ILE A 549 26.84 10.91 -26.58
C ILE A 549 28.14 10.59 -27.36
N PRO A 550 29.04 11.58 -27.56
CA PRO A 550 30.27 11.34 -28.31
C PRO A 550 31.21 10.43 -27.53
N ARG A 551 31.90 9.53 -28.24
CA ARG A 551 32.96 8.69 -27.66
C ARG A 551 34.04 9.60 -27.05
N PRO A 552 34.41 9.43 -25.77
CA PRO A 552 35.48 10.21 -25.17
C PRO A 552 36.82 9.92 -25.84
N ASN A 553 37.80 10.80 -25.63
CA ASN A 553 39.18 10.53 -26.06
C ASN A 553 39.77 9.40 -25.22
N ILE A 554 39.79 8.19 -25.79
CA ILE A 554 40.28 6.97 -25.15
C ILE A 554 41.62 6.63 -25.77
N GLN A 555 42.66 6.53 -24.95
CA GLN A 555 43.95 6.00 -25.37
C GLN A 555 43.92 4.48 -25.27
N ASP A 556 43.80 3.80 -26.41
CA ASP A 556 43.86 2.35 -26.46
C ASP A 556 45.32 1.89 -26.37
N ILE A 557 45.63 1.25 -25.25
CA ILE A 557 46.96 0.70 -24.94
C ILE A 557 46.89 -0.80 -24.70
N THR A 558 45.77 -1.44 -25.07
CA THR A 558 45.48 -2.85 -24.78
C THR A 558 46.61 -3.76 -25.25
N ASP A 559 47.16 -3.53 -26.44
CA ASP A 559 48.21 -4.37 -27.05
C ASP A 559 49.63 -3.97 -26.61
N THR A 560 49.80 -2.88 -25.87
CA THR A 560 51.11 -2.43 -25.36
C THR A 560 51.39 -2.86 -23.93
N LEU A 561 50.36 -3.35 -23.22
CA LEU A 561 50.47 -3.74 -21.82
C LEU A 561 51.08 -5.14 -21.66
N PRO A 562 51.84 -5.40 -20.57
CA PRO A 562 52.33 -6.73 -20.25
C PRO A 562 51.17 -7.75 -20.15
N THR A 563 51.34 -8.90 -20.78
CA THR A 563 50.42 -10.04 -20.71
C THR A 563 51.17 -11.31 -20.29
N HIS A 564 50.43 -12.31 -19.80
CA HIS A 564 50.99 -13.60 -19.47
C HIS A 564 51.36 -14.39 -20.74
N GLU A 565 52.46 -15.14 -20.69
CA GLU A 565 52.98 -15.88 -21.85
C GLU A 565 51.97 -16.94 -22.35
N THR A 566 51.32 -17.65 -21.43
CA THR A 566 50.40 -18.75 -21.75
C THR A 566 48.92 -18.54 -21.36
N ASN A 567 48.62 -17.72 -20.33
CA ASN A 567 47.27 -17.60 -19.80
C ASN A 567 46.50 -16.58 -20.65
N LYS A 568 45.25 -16.89 -20.98
CA LYS A 568 44.36 -16.02 -21.75
C LYS A 568 43.06 -15.81 -20.99
N TYR A 569 42.48 -14.62 -21.15
CA TYR A 569 41.11 -14.39 -20.68
C TYR A 569 40.12 -15.06 -21.61
N GLU A 570 39.00 -15.50 -21.05
CA GLU A 570 37.83 -15.88 -21.82
C GLU A 570 37.17 -14.64 -22.45
N THR A 571 36.30 -14.86 -23.43
CA THR A 571 35.57 -13.81 -24.14
C THR A 571 34.06 -13.96 -23.99
N ARG A 572 33.33 -12.86 -23.96
CA ARG A 572 31.85 -12.77 -23.92
C ARG A 572 31.28 -12.10 -25.17
N SER A 573 29.97 -12.23 -25.38
CA SER A 573 29.26 -11.34 -26.29
C SER A 573 29.18 -9.94 -25.68
N LEU A 574 29.19 -8.91 -26.52
CA LEU A 574 28.96 -7.54 -26.06
C LEU A 574 27.53 -7.35 -25.52
N ASP A 575 26.56 -8.14 -26.00
CA ASP A 575 25.18 -8.14 -25.51
C ASP A 575 25.04 -8.69 -24.08
N ASP A 576 26.04 -9.41 -23.57
CA ASP A 576 26.03 -9.96 -22.21
C ASP A 576 26.33 -8.88 -21.14
N ILE A 577 26.78 -7.68 -21.57
CA ILE A 577 27.20 -6.60 -20.68
C ILE A 577 25.97 -5.95 -20.04
N GLN A 578 25.89 -6.06 -18.72
CA GLN A 578 24.78 -5.55 -17.91
C GLN A 578 25.22 -4.47 -16.91
N TYR A 579 26.50 -4.45 -16.51
CA TYR A 579 26.98 -3.56 -15.44
C TYR A 579 28.27 -2.81 -15.79
N LEU A 580 28.37 -1.58 -15.30
CA LEU A 580 29.63 -0.83 -15.23
C LEU A 580 30.08 -0.83 -13.75
N ILE A 581 31.19 -1.50 -13.46
CA ILE A 581 31.68 -1.64 -12.08
C ILE A 581 32.86 -0.70 -11.87
N ILE A 582 32.71 0.21 -10.92
CA ILE A 582 33.68 1.24 -10.57
C ILE A 582 34.66 0.70 -9.52
N HIS A 583 35.95 0.89 -9.79
CA HIS A 583 37.10 0.49 -8.97
C HIS A 583 37.98 1.68 -8.62
N HIS A 584 38.80 1.50 -7.60
CA HIS A 584 40.00 2.30 -7.40
C HIS A 584 41.24 1.41 -7.44
N SER A 585 42.42 1.98 -7.70
CA SER A 585 43.66 1.18 -7.68
C SER A 585 44.19 0.92 -6.26
N ALA A 586 43.65 1.61 -5.25
CA ALA A 586 44.07 1.57 -3.85
C ALA A 586 45.55 1.95 -3.60
N ILE A 587 46.22 2.49 -4.62
CA ILE A 587 47.61 2.95 -4.61
C ILE A 587 47.68 4.38 -5.14
N SER A 588 48.86 4.99 -5.13
CA SER A 588 49.04 6.34 -5.70
C SER A 588 48.50 6.43 -7.12
N GLY A 589 47.75 7.48 -7.43
CA GLY A 589 47.23 7.76 -8.77
C GLY A 589 48.33 8.02 -9.81
N THR A 590 49.57 8.25 -9.38
CA THR A 590 50.76 8.34 -10.27
C THR A 590 51.20 6.99 -10.82
N VAL A 591 50.68 5.87 -10.29
CA VAL A 591 50.98 4.53 -10.81
C VAL A 591 50.11 4.27 -12.04
N GLY A 592 50.73 4.30 -13.21
CA GLY A 592 50.05 4.11 -14.48
C GLY A 592 49.62 2.66 -14.77
N PRO A 593 48.78 2.45 -15.80
CA PRO A 593 48.19 1.15 -16.15
C PRO A 593 49.23 0.06 -16.46
N GLU A 594 50.40 0.41 -16.99
CA GLU A 594 51.48 -0.55 -17.27
C GLU A 594 52.03 -1.21 -16.00
N ALA A 595 52.19 -0.46 -14.91
CA ALA A 595 52.63 -1.00 -13.63
C ALA A 595 51.55 -1.89 -12.99
N ILE A 596 50.28 -1.50 -13.11
CA ILE A 596 49.14 -2.32 -12.67
C ILE A 596 49.10 -3.65 -13.46
N ALA A 597 49.26 -3.59 -14.78
CA ALA A 597 49.33 -4.79 -15.64
C ALA A 597 50.51 -5.70 -15.27
N ARG A 598 51.72 -5.14 -15.09
CA ARG A 598 52.89 -5.92 -14.63
C ARG A 598 52.62 -6.63 -13.31
N TRP A 599 51.97 -5.96 -12.36
CA TRP A 599 51.64 -6.55 -11.06
C TRP A 599 50.62 -7.68 -11.20
N HIS A 600 49.52 -7.48 -11.94
CA HIS A 600 48.53 -8.54 -12.19
C HIS A 600 49.15 -9.77 -12.88
N VAL A 601 50.03 -9.57 -13.86
CA VAL A 601 50.69 -10.68 -14.56
C VAL A 601 51.74 -11.37 -13.69
N LYS A 602 52.68 -10.62 -13.11
CA LYS A 602 53.86 -11.21 -12.42
C LYS A 602 53.58 -11.64 -10.99
N GLN A 603 52.66 -10.98 -10.28
CA GLN A 603 52.38 -11.27 -8.87
C GLN A 603 51.10 -12.09 -8.69
N LEU A 604 50.07 -11.86 -9.51
CA LEU A 604 48.81 -12.61 -9.43
C LEU A 604 48.68 -13.73 -10.46
N ASN A 605 49.65 -13.88 -11.37
CA ASN A 605 49.63 -14.88 -12.44
C ASN A 605 48.43 -14.74 -13.39
N TRP A 606 47.87 -13.54 -13.54
CA TRP A 606 46.71 -13.27 -14.39
C TRP A 606 47.09 -13.15 -15.87
N PRO A 607 46.18 -13.46 -16.82
CA PRO A 607 46.41 -13.25 -18.24
C PRO A 607 46.86 -11.84 -18.65
N GLY A 608 46.40 -10.81 -17.93
CA GLY A 608 46.70 -9.40 -18.18
C GLY A 608 46.16 -8.51 -17.07
N ILE A 609 45.87 -7.25 -17.39
CA ILE A 609 45.26 -6.32 -16.45
C ILE A 609 43.77 -6.62 -16.23
N GLY A 610 43.31 -6.55 -14.98
CA GLY A 610 41.94 -6.87 -14.59
C GLY A 610 40.88 -5.86 -15.03
N TYR A 611 41.24 -4.64 -15.43
CA TYR A 611 40.29 -3.59 -15.78
C TYR A 611 40.19 -3.38 -17.29
N HIS A 612 39.01 -2.98 -17.76
CA HIS A 612 38.79 -2.61 -19.16
C HIS A 612 39.22 -1.17 -19.42
N PHE A 613 39.00 -0.29 -18.43
CA PHE A 613 39.43 1.10 -18.47
C PHE A 613 40.16 1.50 -17.19
N VAL A 614 41.17 2.36 -17.32
CA VAL A 614 41.86 3.03 -16.21
C VAL A 614 41.84 4.54 -16.45
N ILE A 615 41.44 5.32 -15.44
CA ILE A 615 41.34 6.78 -15.52
C ILE A 615 42.41 7.40 -14.61
N ALA A 616 43.37 8.09 -15.21
CA ALA A 616 44.47 8.75 -14.49
C ALA A 616 44.02 10.06 -13.81
N PRO A 617 44.76 10.57 -12.80
CA PRO A 617 44.41 11.79 -12.06
C PRO A 617 44.18 13.06 -12.89
N ASP A 618 44.76 13.13 -14.08
CA ASP A 618 44.59 14.24 -15.03
C ASP A 618 43.34 14.09 -15.93
N GLY A 619 42.55 13.03 -15.75
CA GLY A 619 41.38 12.72 -16.56
C GLY A 619 41.69 11.89 -17.81
N THR A 620 42.93 11.47 -18.07
CA THR A 620 43.25 10.60 -19.20
C THR A 620 42.58 9.23 -19.05
N ILE A 621 41.81 8.81 -20.06
CA ILE A 621 41.16 7.49 -20.12
C ILE A 621 42.02 6.54 -20.94
N TYR A 622 42.51 5.47 -20.31
CA TYR A 622 43.18 4.37 -20.98
C TYR A 622 42.22 3.20 -21.15
N GLN A 623 42.07 2.69 -22.38
CA GLN A 623 41.50 1.36 -22.60
C GLN A 623 42.63 0.36 -22.45
N THR A 624 42.44 -0.55 -21.49
CA THR A 624 43.48 -1.47 -21.02
C THR A 624 43.13 -2.93 -21.29
N ASN A 625 41.90 -3.21 -21.69
CA ASN A 625 41.46 -4.53 -22.13
C ASN A 625 40.33 -4.39 -23.18
N LYS A 626 40.11 -5.43 -24.00
CA LYS A 626 39.01 -5.43 -24.99
C LYS A 626 37.65 -5.58 -24.27
N LEU A 627 36.59 -5.00 -24.81
CA LEU A 627 35.25 -5.06 -24.20
C LEU A 627 34.67 -6.47 -24.18
N GLU A 628 35.09 -7.33 -25.10
CA GLU A 628 34.74 -8.75 -25.15
C GLU A 628 35.48 -9.56 -24.08
N THR A 629 36.52 -9.03 -23.45
CA THR A 629 37.37 -9.79 -22.53
C THR A 629 36.72 -9.93 -21.16
N ILE A 630 36.57 -11.16 -20.67
CA ILE A 630 36.13 -11.46 -19.30
C ILE A 630 37.33 -11.29 -18.36
N SER A 631 37.65 -10.03 -18.02
CA SER A 631 38.78 -9.71 -17.15
C SER A 631 38.46 -9.96 -15.67
N PHE A 632 39.48 -10.21 -14.85
CA PHE A 632 39.29 -10.61 -13.45
C PHE A 632 39.19 -9.40 -12.52
N HIS A 633 38.01 -8.79 -12.37
CA HIS A 633 37.85 -7.61 -11.49
C HIS A 633 36.72 -7.69 -10.46
N ALA A 634 35.67 -8.49 -10.67
CA ALA A 634 34.48 -8.55 -9.83
C ALA A 634 33.91 -9.96 -9.63
N ARG A 635 34.76 -11.00 -9.69
CA ARG A 635 34.41 -12.41 -9.45
C ARG A 635 33.24 -12.88 -10.33
N GLN A 636 32.09 -13.22 -9.75
CA GLN A 636 30.94 -13.76 -10.48
C GLN A 636 30.33 -12.75 -11.48
N ALA A 637 30.59 -11.45 -11.30
CA ALA A 637 30.11 -10.42 -12.22
C ALA A 637 31.02 -10.22 -13.45
N ASN A 638 32.22 -10.84 -13.51
CA ASN A 638 33.15 -10.69 -14.65
C ASN A 638 32.49 -10.96 -16.02
N PRO A 639 31.65 -12.01 -16.21
CA PRO A 639 31.08 -12.32 -17.53
C PRO A 639 30.07 -11.30 -18.05
N VAL A 640 29.58 -10.39 -17.18
CA VAL A 640 28.46 -9.48 -17.50
C VAL A 640 28.80 -8.01 -17.19
N SER A 641 30.07 -7.67 -16.98
CA SER A 641 30.43 -6.31 -16.55
C SER A 641 31.71 -5.76 -17.16
N ILE A 642 31.76 -4.43 -17.25
CA ILE A 642 32.95 -3.65 -17.60
C ILE A 642 33.55 -3.07 -16.31
N GLY A 643 34.79 -3.41 -16.02
CA GLY A 643 35.56 -2.83 -14.91
C GLY A 643 36.24 -1.51 -15.29
N ILE A 644 35.89 -0.43 -14.59
CA ILE A 644 36.44 0.93 -14.76
C ILE A 644 37.21 1.32 -13.50
N CYS A 645 38.53 1.47 -13.57
CA CYS A 645 39.37 1.80 -12.42
C CYS A 645 39.79 3.26 -12.42
N PHE A 646 39.45 3.99 -11.36
CA PHE A 646 39.99 5.32 -11.10
C PHE A 646 41.33 5.17 -10.37
N ALA A 647 42.42 5.63 -10.98
CA ALA A 647 43.76 5.50 -10.39
C ALA A 647 43.89 6.41 -9.16
N GLY A 648 44.08 5.81 -7.99
CA GLY A 648 44.13 6.50 -6.70
C GLY A 648 43.66 5.64 -5.53
N ASN A 649 43.84 6.16 -4.31
CA ASN A 649 43.35 5.56 -3.08
C ASN A 649 42.27 6.45 -2.45
N PHE A 650 41.01 6.13 -2.75
CA PHE A 650 39.84 6.90 -2.31
C PHE A 650 39.23 6.40 -0.99
N THR A 651 40.06 5.80 -0.12
CA THR A 651 39.64 5.43 1.24
C THR A 651 39.33 6.67 2.07
N ASN A 652 40.18 7.71 1.99
CA ASN A 652 39.98 8.97 2.73
C ASN A 652 39.77 10.18 1.82
N ASP A 653 40.09 10.08 0.54
CA ASP A 653 39.97 11.14 -0.46
C ASP A 653 38.95 10.77 -1.55
N VAL A 654 38.64 11.71 -2.44
CA VAL A 654 37.80 11.50 -3.63
C VAL A 654 38.61 11.68 -4.92
N PRO A 655 38.16 11.15 -6.07
CA PRO A 655 38.85 11.39 -7.34
C PRO A 655 38.91 12.87 -7.70
N THR A 656 39.90 13.25 -8.51
CA THR A 656 40.04 14.64 -8.98
C THR A 656 38.83 15.07 -9.82
N PRO A 657 38.54 16.38 -9.92
CA PRO A 657 37.49 16.89 -10.80
C PRO A 657 37.63 16.42 -12.25
N GLU A 658 38.86 16.34 -12.76
CA GLU A 658 39.21 15.87 -14.11
C GLU A 658 38.91 14.37 -14.26
N GLN A 659 39.26 13.55 -13.25
CA GLN A 659 38.90 12.13 -13.20
C GLN A 659 37.39 11.93 -13.21
N LEU A 660 36.65 12.69 -12.40
CA LEU A 660 35.20 12.58 -12.32
C LEU A 660 34.53 13.01 -13.63
N ALA A 661 35.04 14.05 -14.30
CA ALA A 661 34.52 14.51 -15.59
C ALA A 661 34.73 13.46 -16.70
N SER A 662 35.96 12.95 -16.83
CA SER A 662 36.28 11.90 -17.82
C SER A 662 35.56 10.58 -17.51
N GLY A 663 35.45 10.22 -16.24
CA GLY A 663 34.70 9.05 -15.81
C GLY A 663 33.21 9.15 -16.11
N ALA A 664 32.62 10.34 -15.92
CA ALA A 664 31.23 10.59 -16.27
C ALA A 664 30.99 10.50 -17.78
N GLN A 665 31.86 11.11 -18.60
CA GLN A 665 31.76 11.02 -20.07
C GLN A 665 31.88 9.56 -20.55
N LEU A 666 32.81 8.79 -19.99
CA LEU A 666 32.99 7.38 -20.31
C LEU A 666 31.77 6.54 -19.91
N CYS A 667 31.25 6.72 -18.69
CA CYS A 667 30.05 6.03 -18.23
C CYS A 667 28.84 6.37 -19.10
N ALA A 668 28.59 7.65 -19.40
CA ALA A 668 27.47 8.07 -20.25
C ALA A 668 27.57 7.48 -21.67
N TYR A 669 28.77 7.47 -22.26
CA TYR A 669 29.03 6.82 -23.54
C TYR A 669 28.77 5.32 -23.49
N LEU A 670 29.31 4.59 -22.50
CA LEU A 670 29.11 3.14 -22.38
C LEU A 670 27.65 2.77 -22.09
N LEU A 671 26.94 3.53 -21.25
CA LEU A 671 25.51 3.35 -21.03
C LEU A 671 24.72 3.44 -22.35
N GLN A 672 25.05 4.41 -23.21
CA GLN A 672 24.44 4.52 -24.53
C GLN A 672 24.80 3.34 -25.45
N GLU A 673 26.08 2.97 -25.54
CA GLU A 673 26.53 1.92 -26.46
C GLU A 673 25.88 0.57 -26.16
N PHE A 674 25.61 0.28 -24.88
CA PHE A 674 25.01 -0.98 -24.43
C PHE A 674 23.51 -0.88 -24.09
N GLY A 675 22.86 0.27 -24.32
CA GLY A 675 21.44 0.45 -24.01
C GLY A 675 21.10 0.33 -22.51
N LEU A 676 22.06 0.65 -21.64
CA LEU A 676 21.94 0.53 -20.18
C LEU A 676 21.46 1.85 -19.56
N THR A 677 20.82 1.75 -18.40
CA THR A 677 20.43 2.92 -17.59
C THR A 677 21.44 3.18 -16.47
N ARG A 678 21.36 4.35 -15.83
CA ARG A 678 22.25 4.74 -14.71
C ARG A 678 22.28 3.72 -13.56
N ASP A 679 21.21 2.94 -13.39
CA ASP A 679 21.11 1.88 -12.38
C ASP A 679 22.12 0.74 -12.60
N ALA A 680 22.67 0.61 -13.81
CA ALA A 680 23.71 -0.37 -14.15
C ALA A 680 25.10 -0.02 -13.59
N ILE A 681 25.28 1.17 -12.99
CA ILE A 681 26.56 1.62 -12.44
C ILE A 681 26.64 1.26 -10.95
N HIS A 682 27.67 0.48 -10.61
CA HIS A 682 27.89 -0.06 -9.27
C HIS A 682 29.33 0.11 -8.82
N GLY A 683 29.56 0.13 -7.51
CA GLY A 683 30.90 -0.01 -6.94
C GLY A 683 31.31 -1.47 -6.84
N HIS A 684 32.61 -1.77 -6.81
CA HIS A 684 33.09 -3.12 -6.57
C HIS A 684 32.54 -3.72 -5.24
N CYS A 685 32.37 -2.90 -4.21
CA CYS A 685 31.76 -3.27 -2.93
C CYS A 685 30.33 -3.81 -3.05
N ASP A 686 29.60 -3.50 -4.12
CA ASP A 686 28.23 -3.95 -4.34
C ASP A 686 28.18 -5.43 -4.78
N PHE A 687 29.31 -5.98 -5.27
CA PHE A 687 29.42 -7.36 -5.78
C PHE A 687 30.37 -8.24 -4.97
N VAL A 688 31.36 -7.64 -4.31
CA VAL A 688 32.38 -8.36 -3.55
C VAL A 688 32.53 -7.69 -2.19
N ASN A 689 32.74 -8.47 -1.13
CA ASN A 689 33.04 -7.91 0.20
C ASN A 689 34.44 -7.26 0.19
N THR A 690 34.50 -5.98 -0.18
CA THR A 690 35.72 -5.18 -0.33
C THR A 690 35.44 -3.71 -0.01
N GLN A 691 36.49 -2.96 0.36
CA GLN A 691 36.41 -1.51 0.54
C GLN A 691 36.48 -0.75 -0.79
N CYS A 692 36.83 -1.39 -1.91
CA CYS A 692 36.88 -0.80 -3.24
C CYS A 692 35.47 -0.35 -3.69
N PRO A 693 35.26 0.86 -4.24
CA PRO A 693 36.27 1.79 -4.75
C PRO A 693 36.70 2.88 -3.74
N GLY A 694 36.67 2.56 -2.46
CA GLY A 694 37.10 3.39 -1.34
C GLY A 694 35.96 3.67 -0.36
N LEU A 695 36.28 3.92 0.92
CA LEU A 695 35.26 4.24 1.93
C LEU A 695 34.50 5.54 1.60
N GLN A 696 35.07 6.44 0.79
CA GLN A 696 34.37 7.65 0.35
C GLN A 696 33.31 7.40 -0.74
N TRP A 697 33.16 6.16 -1.25
CA TRP A 697 32.24 5.83 -2.35
C TRP A 697 30.78 6.07 -1.99
N ALA A 698 30.25 5.30 -1.03
CA ALA A 698 28.86 5.40 -0.55
C ALA A 698 28.75 6.09 0.82
N SER A 699 29.87 6.22 1.54
CA SER A 699 29.98 6.89 2.85
C SER A 699 30.95 8.07 2.77
N GLY A 700 31.01 8.91 3.80
CA GLY A 700 31.90 10.07 3.82
C GLY A 700 31.51 11.13 2.78
N GLN A 701 32.44 11.49 1.89
CA GLN A 701 32.24 12.51 0.84
C GLN A 701 31.35 12.06 -0.32
N LYS A 702 30.95 10.78 -0.37
CA LYS A 702 29.98 10.21 -1.33
C LYS A 702 30.30 10.52 -2.79
N TRP A 703 31.50 10.18 -3.24
CA TRP A 703 31.88 10.47 -4.63
C TRP A 703 31.11 9.63 -5.67
N ARG A 704 30.34 8.61 -5.25
CA ARG A 704 29.30 8.00 -6.09
C ARG A 704 28.29 9.06 -6.57
N ASP A 705 27.78 9.89 -5.67
CA ASP A 705 26.78 10.91 -6.01
C ASP A 705 27.40 11.98 -6.93
N MET A 706 28.66 12.35 -6.67
CA MET A 706 29.41 13.27 -7.53
C MET A 706 29.56 12.76 -8.96
N LEU A 707 29.84 11.46 -9.12
CA LEU A 707 29.93 10.80 -10.43
C LEU A 707 28.56 10.73 -11.11
N MET A 708 27.50 10.34 -10.41
CA MET A 708 26.14 10.25 -10.96
C MET A 708 25.62 11.60 -11.44
N ASN A 709 25.84 12.67 -10.66
CA ASN A 709 25.44 14.02 -11.04
C ASN A 709 26.17 14.48 -12.30
N LYS A 710 27.46 14.19 -12.43
CA LYS A 710 28.21 14.52 -13.65
C LYS A 710 27.78 13.70 -14.87
N ILE A 711 27.35 12.46 -14.69
CA ILE A 711 26.77 11.67 -15.78
C ILE A 711 25.47 12.30 -16.26
N GLU A 712 24.64 12.79 -15.35
CA GLU A 712 23.42 13.53 -15.66
C GLU A 712 23.73 14.83 -16.42
N GLU A 713 24.71 15.61 -15.95
CA GLU A 713 25.19 16.80 -16.65
C GLU A 713 25.61 16.48 -18.10
N VAL A 714 26.34 15.37 -18.32
CA VAL A 714 26.75 14.94 -19.68
C VAL A 714 25.53 14.56 -20.52
N GLN A 715 24.57 13.83 -19.96
CA GLN A 715 23.36 13.42 -20.67
C GLN A 715 22.44 14.61 -21.01
N GLU A 716 22.34 15.60 -20.12
CA GLU A 716 21.59 16.85 -20.32
C GLU A 716 22.28 17.82 -21.29
N GLN A 717 23.62 17.90 -21.26
CA GLN A 717 24.39 18.71 -22.20
C GLN A 717 24.20 18.26 -23.65
N VAL A 718 24.10 16.94 -23.90
CA VAL A 718 23.84 16.40 -25.25
C VAL A 718 22.41 16.69 -25.73
N GLN A 719 21.46 16.92 -24.82
CA GLN A 719 20.13 17.44 -25.16
C GLN A 719 20.10 18.95 -25.43
N THR A 720 21.11 19.70 -24.99
CA THR A 720 21.06 21.18 -24.97
C THR A 720 22.07 21.88 -25.85
N THR A 721 22.94 21.17 -26.59
CA THR A 721 23.89 21.78 -27.53
C THR A 721 23.63 21.41 -29.00
N VAL A 722 23.10 22.22 -29.92
CA VAL A 722 22.34 23.47 -29.91
C VAL A 722 21.54 23.48 -31.22
N ALA A 723 20.23 23.69 -31.15
CA ALA A 723 19.60 24.62 -32.08
C ALA A 723 18.79 25.55 -31.19
N LYS A 724 19.27 26.79 -30.99
CA LYS A 724 18.43 27.85 -30.43
C LYS A 724 17.29 28.02 -31.43
N PRO A 725 16.08 27.51 -31.15
CA PRO A 725 15.04 27.39 -32.17
C PRO A 725 14.61 28.76 -32.70
N LEU A 726 14.87 29.81 -31.90
CA LEU A 726 14.60 31.18 -32.26
C LEU A 726 15.88 31.81 -32.81
N TYR A 727 15.86 32.22 -34.09
CA TYR A 727 16.99 32.94 -34.67
C TYR A 727 17.17 34.30 -33.97
N HIS A 728 16.09 35.06 -33.81
CA HIS A 728 16.12 36.43 -33.31
C HIS A 728 14.87 36.72 -32.47
N TYR A 729 15.06 37.08 -31.21
CA TYR A 729 14.01 37.51 -30.29
C TYR A 729 14.14 38.99 -29.95
N VAL A 730 13.04 39.73 -30.05
CA VAL A 730 12.94 41.12 -29.60
C VAL A 730 12.22 41.13 -28.26
N LEU A 731 12.94 41.48 -27.19
CA LEU A 731 12.44 41.48 -25.83
C LEU A 731 11.95 42.87 -25.43
N PHE A 732 10.66 42.96 -25.12
CA PHE A 732 9.99 44.14 -24.59
C PHE A 732 9.80 44.02 -23.07
N TRP A 733 9.65 45.15 -22.39
CA TRP A 733 9.45 45.18 -20.94
C TRP A 733 7.96 45.17 -20.55
N GLN A 734 7.65 44.55 -19.42
CA GLN A 734 6.32 44.53 -18.80
C GLN A 734 6.49 44.51 -17.27
N HIS A 735 5.74 45.34 -16.55
CA HIS A 735 5.72 45.28 -15.08
C HIS A 735 4.65 44.28 -14.60
N PRO A 736 5.01 43.26 -13.81
CA PRO A 736 4.07 42.21 -13.38
C PRO A 736 2.89 42.73 -12.56
N ASP A 737 3.08 43.84 -11.84
CA ASP A 737 2.13 44.33 -10.84
C ASP A 737 1.12 45.34 -11.38
N GLN A 738 1.21 45.73 -12.67
CA GLN A 738 0.31 46.68 -13.31
C GLN A 738 0.12 46.32 -14.80
N GLU A 739 -0.93 45.55 -15.11
CA GLU A 739 -1.22 45.06 -16.49
C GLU A 739 -1.24 46.17 -17.56
N GLU A 740 -1.61 47.39 -17.20
CA GLU A 740 -1.65 48.54 -18.12
C GLU A 740 -0.26 49.15 -18.40
N ARG A 741 0.79 48.79 -17.64
CA ARG A 741 2.12 49.39 -17.71
C ARG A 741 3.14 48.45 -18.34
N TRP A 742 3.11 48.40 -19.67
CA TRP A 742 4.04 47.66 -20.51
C TRP A 742 4.61 48.54 -21.63
N ALA A 743 5.56 48.00 -22.39
CA ALA A 743 6.30 48.70 -23.46
C ALA A 743 5.46 49.09 -24.69
N LYS A 744 4.26 49.65 -24.52
CA LYS A 744 3.31 49.95 -25.60
C LYS A 744 3.88 50.90 -26.66
N GLU A 745 4.46 52.03 -26.24
CA GLU A 745 5.05 53.00 -27.16
C GLU A 745 6.29 52.45 -27.89
N ASP A 746 7.08 51.62 -27.20
CA ASP A 746 8.25 50.95 -27.77
C ASP A 746 7.81 49.87 -28.79
N TRP A 747 6.71 49.15 -28.52
CA TRP A 747 6.10 48.20 -29.44
C TRP A 747 5.60 48.87 -30.72
N GLU A 748 4.78 49.93 -30.57
CA GLU A 748 4.29 50.73 -31.69
C GLU A 748 5.44 51.33 -32.52
N GLY A 749 6.49 51.79 -31.83
CA GLY A 749 7.70 52.32 -32.45
C GLY A 749 8.57 51.29 -33.18
N ALA A 750 8.43 50.00 -32.85
CA ALA A 750 9.20 48.90 -33.42
C ALA A 750 8.53 48.24 -34.63
N ILE A 751 7.27 48.55 -34.96
CA ILE A 751 6.49 47.88 -36.02
C ILE A 751 7.27 47.76 -37.33
N LYS A 752 7.86 48.84 -37.85
CA LYS A 752 8.60 48.80 -39.13
C LYS A 752 9.86 47.94 -39.09
N TYR A 753 10.49 47.82 -37.93
CA TYR A 753 11.63 46.94 -37.72
C TYR A 753 11.19 45.48 -37.65
N ILE A 754 10.07 45.21 -36.97
CA ILE A 754 9.47 43.88 -36.91
C ILE A 754 9.03 43.44 -38.32
N GLU A 755 8.38 44.32 -39.09
CA GLU A 755 8.00 44.06 -40.49
C GLU A 755 9.21 43.77 -41.38
N ALA A 756 10.32 44.48 -41.19
CA ALA A 756 11.51 44.33 -42.03
C ALA A 756 12.31 43.04 -41.76
N PHE A 757 12.34 42.56 -40.51
CA PHE A 757 13.23 41.47 -40.11
C PHE A 757 12.52 40.22 -39.56
N LEU A 758 11.22 40.33 -39.32
CA LEU A 758 10.33 39.27 -38.81
C LEU A 758 10.91 38.51 -37.60
N PRO A 759 11.38 39.21 -36.55
CA PRO A 759 11.85 38.54 -35.33
C PRO A 759 10.67 38.00 -34.52
N THR A 760 10.92 37.03 -33.65
CA THR A 760 9.98 36.66 -32.60
C THR A 760 9.94 37.80 -31.57
N CYS A 761 8.76 38.26 -31.16
CA CYS A 761 8.62 39.35 -30.20
C CYS A 761 7.89 38.87 -28.95
N GLY A 762 8.31 39.35 -27.78
CA GLY A 762 7.59 39.08 -26.54
C GLY A 762 8.23 39.71 -25.31
N PHE A 763 7.76 39.28 -24.14
CA PHE A 763 8.08 39.91 -22.84
C PHE A 763 8.84 38.99 -21.88
N SER A 764 9.04 37.72 -22.26
CA SER A 764 9.61 36.69 -21.40
C SER A 764 11.12 36.57 -21.58
N VAL A 765 11.86 36.76 -20.49
CA VAL A 765 13.32 36.50 -20.45
C VAL A 765 13.59 35.01 -20.65
N ASP A 766 12.74 34.14 -20.13
CA ASP A 766 12.91 32.69 -20.26
C ASP A 766 12.69 32.22 -21.71
N ASP A 767 11.72 32.79 -22.43
CA ASP A 767 11.54 32.50 -23.86
C ASP A 767 12.76 33.00 -24.66
N ALA A 768 13.24 34.20 -24.33
CA ALA A 768 14.37 34.83 -25.00
C ALA A 768 15.69 34.05 -24.82
N LYS A 769 15.87 33.26 -23.75
CA LYS A 769 17.06 32.38 -23.56
C LYS A 769 17.23 31.38 -24.71
N HIS A 770 16.13 30.98 -25.34
CA HIS A 770 16.10 30.06 -26.47
C HIS A 770 16.47 30.72 -27.81
N ALA A 771 16.80 32.02 -27.83
CA ALA A 771 17.15 32.74 -29.06
C ALA A 771 18.67 32.91 -29.28
N ARG A 772 19.10 32.78 -30.54
CA ARG A 772 20.50 33.03 -30.95
C ARG A 772 20.87 34.48 -30.77
N TYR A 773 19.99 35.38 -31.19
CA TYR A 773 20.13 36.81 -31.03
C TYR A 773 18.96 37.37 -30.22
N VAL A 774 19.27 38.22 -29.24
CA VAL A 774 18.24 38.93 -28.46
C VAL A 774 18.45 40.44 -28.58
N THR A 775 17.45 41.15 -29.07
CA THR A 775 17.43 42.61 -29.09
C THR A 775 16.47 43.11 -28.02
N ILE A 776 16.99 43.75 -26.97
CA ILE A 776 16.19 44.33 -25.91
C ILE A 776 15.76 45.75 -26.33
N ILE A 777 14.46 46.04 -26.29
CA ILE A 777 13.92 47.37 -26.60
C ILE A 777 13.57 48.11 -25.31
N GLY A 778 14.12 49.31 -25.17
CA GLY A 778 13.89 50.17 -24.00
C GLY A 778 15.04 50.16 -22.99
N GLY A 779 14.94 51.09 -22.03
CA GLY A 779 15.99 51.35 -21.04
C GLY A 779 16.10 50.28 -19.94
N PRO A 780 17.12 50.39 -19.06
CA PRO A 780 17.36 49.43 -17.98
C PRO A 780 16.29 49.43 -16.87
N LEU A 781 15.38 50.41 -16.88
CA LEU A 781 14.21 50.43 -15.99
C LEU A 781 13.12 49.45 -16.42
N GLY A 782 13.11 49.03 -17.70
CA GLY A 782 12.15 48.08 -18.23
C GLY A 782 12.66 46.64 -18.19
N VAL A 783 13.83 46.39 -18.79
CA VAL A 783 14.55 45.11 -18.65
C VAL A 783 15.87 45.41 -17.96
N ASP A 784 16.01 44.94 -16.72
CA ASP A 784 17.18 45.26 -15.89
C ASP A 784 18.47 44.58 -16.40
N LYS A 785 19.60 44.97 -15.78
CA LYS A 785 20.92 44.41 -16.14
C LYS A 785 21.08 42.94 -15.75
N LYS A 786 20.32 42.46 -14.74
CA LYS A 786 20.38 41.08 -14.29
C LYS A 786 19.75 40.16 -15.34
N ALA A 787 18.58 40.51 -15.86
CA ALA A 787 17.93 39.84 -16.96
C ALA A 787 18.79 39.84 -18.23
N GLU A 788 19.43 40.97 -18.54
CA GLU A 788 20.38 41.03 -19.66
C GLU A 788 21.57 40.09 -19.46
N GLN A 789 22.14 40.03 -18.25
CA GLN A 789 23.24 39.12 -17.93
C GLN A 789 22.79 37.65 -18.02
N MET A 790 21.61 37.32 -17.50
CA MET A 790 21.04 35.96 -17.60
C MET A 790 20.91 35.47 -19.04
N LEU A 791 20.57 36.36 -19.98
CA LEU A 791 20.51 36.01 -21.40
C LEU A 791 21.90 35.75 -22.00
N ARG A 792 22.91 36.53 -21.60
CA ARG A 792 24.30 36.33 -22.01
C ARG A 792 24.87 35.02 -21.44
N ASP A 793 24.59 34.74 -20.18
CA ASP A 793 24.99 33.49 -19.51
C ASP A 793 24.33 32.27 -20.18
N ALA A 794 23.10 32.43 -20.68
CA ALA A 794 22.41 31.44 -21.52
C ALA A 794 22.94 31.37 -22.97
N GLY A 795 24.07 32.00 -23.29
CA GLY A 795 24.71 31.96 -24.59
C GLY A 795 24.00 32.76 -25.69
N CYS A 796 23.11 33.70 -25.35
CA CYS A 796 22.49 34.60 -26.33
C CYS A 796 23.48 35.69 -26.75
N LYS A 797 23.46 36.07 -28.03
CA LYS A 797 24.10 37.32 -28.49
C LYS A 797 23.12 38.48 -28.26
N VAL A 798 23.31 39.20 -27.17
CA VAL A 798 22.37 40.23 -26.69
C VAL A 798 22.84 41.64 -27.05
N GLU A 799 21.93 42.45 -27.62
CA GLU A 799 22.10 43.90 -27.77
C GLU A 799 20.88 44.66 -27.27
N ARG A 800 21.07 45.95 -26.93
CA ARG A 800 20.01 46.81 -26.42
C ARG A 800 19.85 48.05 -27.28
N ILE A 801 18.61 48.35 -27.65
CA ILE A 801 18.25 49.54 -28.42
C ILE A 801 17.34 50.42 -27.56
N ALA A 802 17.92 51.53 -27.09
CA ALA A 802 17.20 52.54 -26.31
C ALA A 802 17.54 53.96 -26.80
N GLY A 803 16.51 54.80 -26.98
CA GLY A 803 16.61 56.24 -27.13
C GLY A 803 16.49 56.96 -25.77
N LYS A 804 16.73 58.28 -25.75
CA LYS A 804 16.42 59.13 -24.58
C LYS A 804 14.92 59.22 -24.31
N THR A 805 14.10 58.97 -25.34
CA THR A 805 12.64 58.90 -25.30
C THR A 805 12.16 57.74 -26.18
N PRO A 806 10.92 57.23 -26.01
CA PRO A 806 10.34 56.20 -26.88
C PRO A 806 10.36 56.58 -28.37
N ALA A 807 10.03 57.84 -28.69
CA ALA A 807 10.17 58.38 -30.04
C ALA A 807 11.63 58.35 -30.57
N GLY A 808 12.61 58.48 -29.68
CA GLY A 808 14.02 58.31 -29.99
C GLY A 808 14.41 56.86 -30.29
N THR A 809 13.84 55.90 -29.55
CA THR A 809 13.98 54.45 -29.82
C THR A 809 13.39 54.10 -31.20
N ALA A 810 12.16 54.56 -31.47
CA ALA A 810 11.47 54.35 -32.74
C ALA A 810 12.28 54.90 -33.95
N ARG A 811 12.89 56.10 -33.82
CA ARG A 811 13.75 56.65 -34.89
C ARG A 811 14.97 55.77 -35.19
N LYS A 812 15.60 55.17 -34.17
CA LYS A 812 16.74 54.26 -34.35
C LYS A 812 16.31 52.98 -35.08
N LEU A 813 15.23 52.34 -34.61
CA LEU A 813 14.67 51.12 -35.21
C LEU A 813 14.23 51.34 -36.67
N ASN A 814 13.55 52.45 -36.94
CA ASN A 814 13.15 52.83 -38.29
C ASN A 814 14.36 53.08 -39.22
N SER A 815 15.46 53.65 -38.69
CA SER A 815 16.69 53.82 -39.47
C SER A 815 17.34 52.48 -39.80
N MET A 816 17.37 51.55 -38.83
CA MET A 816 17.88 50.19 -39.02
C MET A 816 17.08 49.41 -40.07
N ALA A 817 15.74 49.44 -39.97
CA ALA A 817 14.83 48.86 -40.95
C ALA A 817 15.09 49.41 -42.36
N LYS A 818 15.18 50.73 -42.52
CA LYS A 818 15.48 51.37 -43.81
C LYS A 818 16.83 50.98 -44.40
N LYS A 819 17.83 50.72 -43.56
CA LYS A 819 19.18 50.32 -43.97
C LYS A 819 19.33 48.81 -44.20
N GLY A 820 18.29 48.01 -43.93
CA GLY A 820 18.39 46.55 -43.92
C GLY A 820 19.32 46.02 -42.82
N GLN A 821 19.64 46.83 -41.81
CA GLN A 821 20.58 46.50 -40.75
C GLN A 821 19.83 45.84 -39.59
N ARG A 822 19.90 44.51 -39.49
CA ARG A 822 19.21 43.74 -38.45
C ARG A 822 19.81 43.92 -37.05
N PHE A 823 21.13 44.08 -36.91
CA PHE A 823 21.79 44.23 -35.61
C PHE A 823 22.69 45.47 -35.58
N ILE A 824 22.77 46.13 -34.43
CA ILE A 824 23.70 47.26 -34.23
C ILE A 824 25.13 46.76 -34.12
N THR A 825 25.32 45.60 -33.47
CA THR A 825 26.64 45.03 -33.22
C THR A 825 27.22 44.40 -34.51
N PRO A 826 28.38 44.87 -35.00
CA PRO A 826 29.02 44.28 -36.18
C PRO A 826 29.39 42.81 -35.94
N GLY A 827 29.12 41.92 -36.91
CA GLY A 827 29.37 40.47 -36.78
C GLY A 827 28.27 39.67 -36.07
N PHE A 828 27.14 40.29 -35.74
CA PHE A 828 25.93 39.58 -35.32
C PHE A 828 25.04 39.14 -36.50
N GLY A 829 25.34 39.59 -37.73
CA GLY A 829 24.59 39.27 -38.95
C GLY A 829 24.75 37.84 -39.42
#